data_AF-A0A2X0KS39-F1
#
_entry.id   AF-A0A2X0KS39-F1
#
_cell.length_a   1.000
_cell.length_b   1.000
_cell.length_c   1.000
_cell.angle_alpha   90.00
_cell.angle_beta   90.00
_cell.angle_gamma   90.00
#
_symmetry.space_group_name_H-M   'P 1'
#
loop_
_entity.id
_entity.type
_entity.pdbx_description
1 polymer ?
#
loop_
_entity_poly.entity_id
_entity_poly.type
_entity_poly.pdbx_seq_one_letter_code
_entity_poly.pdbx_strand_id
1 'polypeptide(L)'
;MAPVASTSPVTGSVVPPFYIHSSSRHFRTVDGRTILLRGINLAASAKTPVGQPGAQLDGFWEHAKDGEMSFVGRVLDLHNGVADRHLERLRSWGFNCLRYIVNWESIEHKGPGQYDQEYIDYTVALLRKCKERGFLVYMDPHQDVWSRFSGGSGAPYWTLIACGLNPENFTVTNAAAIECEWPHPDHPDPTTFPAMIWASNYSRLAAQTLFTLWGAGRDYAPKCIINGVNIQDFLHEHYFNAIRQLGNAIADAGDLLDECVIGWDSLNEPNAGYLGIDDITQHGKESILKVRTMPTAFEGMQLAMGEAVEVENWRFSSLGPKRDGSVLIDPKGARAWLDPDAENDGSPYGWVRGSDWQLGTCIWGLHGVWDVETREVLQADYFKWYRGPQPAEEARREVFYGSDYWLAHWRQYAPIVREFHPEAIHFIHTPVFQIPPKIEGPEIQNRAAYSTHFYDGLTLVTKHWNWFNADALGILRGKYASVVLGVKVGETAIRKCMREQLAMLRQDTFDALGQYPTMMGEIGVPFDLDKKKAYQDGDYTAQMRALDASLNACDGTNALNYTVWTYCPDNSHQWSDRWNGEDLSIWSPDDAERMDDFRGSNVRLDLMGRIPVTRARAASKASPLDLSRNSSSAQLSAMGETIAAHPSYAIGAASLALVVPVQGNGARLTSSSSASSSQREFSKSRDEHSPSSTSSTSSLPPLASQPACYPFESERIISLNDGARAIAAFCRPYPILTVGTPTNINFDIRSSKFSFEVELDSDDFTSDQGELATEVFVPLIHYAAYPSRVSQLIKNDDNALVKLTTPTAANYAVYHSKRTPPAPTKHEDASDELDARGAQLASSLTELEDPSKLALKVKVSAGRWETEGQRLKWYYPRPTQGKVMLKIEIEREKGAIPKWFCDRCVTYPTSLPCTHTGRRINAQHAPTFGRTASAQTFGRVLRSVAWSAICVGLVWTLYRCFV
;
A
#
# COMPACT_ATOMS: atom_id res chain seq x y z
N MET A 1 -5.55 26.68 20.58
CA MET A 1 -5.51 26.97 19.13
C MET A 1 -6.31 28.23 18.78
N ALA A 2 -5.62 29.32 18.45
CA ALA A 2 -6.24 30.57 17.98
C ALA A 2 -7.35 30.35 16.92
N PRO A 3 -8.36 31.24 16.84
CA PRO A 3 -9.45 31.13 15.87
C PRO A 3 -8.97 30.93 14.42
N VAL A 4 -9.73 30.18 13.62
CA VAL A 4 -9.45 30.04 12.18
C VAL A 4 -9.76 31.34 11.45
N ALA A 5 -9.00 31.63 10.39
CA ALA A 5 -9.22 32.83 9.57
C ALA A 5 -10.54 32.71 8.79
N SER A 6 -11.33 33.79 8.72
CA SER A 6 -12.55 33.83 7.90
C SER A 6 -12.27 34.06 6.40
N THR A 7 -11.02 34.35 6.02
CA THR A 7 -10.58 34.55 4.64
C THR A 7 -9.43 33.61 4.28
N SER A 8 -9.34 33.26 2.99
CA SER A 8 -8.26 32.42 2.47
C SER A 8 -6.92 33.16 2.52
N PRO A 9 -5.82 32.48 2.89
CA PRO A 9 -4.46 33.00 2.76
C PRO A 9 -3.95 33.05 1.31
N VAL A 10 -4.64 32.42 0.35
CA VAL A 10 -4.26 32.41 -1.08
C VAL A 10 -5.06 33.43 -1.86
N THR A 11 -6.39 33.34 -1.85
CA THR A 11 -7.26 34.19 -2.69
C THR A 11 -7.70 35.48 -2.00
N GLY A 12 -7.55 35.59 -0.67
CA GLY A 12 -8.08 36.70 0.13
C GLY A 12 -9.61 36.71 0.27
N SER A 13 -10.33 35.83 -0.44
CA SER A 13 -11.79 35.68 -0.39
C SER A 13 -12.26 35.12 0.94
N VAL A 14 -13.53 35.36 1.30
CA VAL A 14 -14.18 34.68 2.45
C VAL A 14 -14.28 33.19 2.18
N VAL A 15 -13.87 32.34 3.13
CA VAL A 15 -13.85 30.89 2.92
C VAL A 15 -15.27 30.29 2.92
N PRO A 16 -15.59 29.34 2.01
CA PRO A 16 -16.90 28.67 1.99
C PRO A 16 -17.05 27.71 3.19
N PRO A 17 -18.29 27.36 3.61
CA PRO A 17 -18.53 26.60 4.84
C PRO A 17 -17.87 25.20 4.92
N PHE A 18 -17.59 24.60 3.76
CA PHE A 18 -16.91 23.30 3.64
C PHE A 18 -15.37 23.37 3.68
N TYR A 19 -14.79 24.58 3.65
CA TYR A 19 -13.35 24.78 3.54
C TYR A 19 -12.57 24.17 4.73
N ILE A 20 -11.51 23.44 4.39
CA ILE A 20 -10.66 22.73 5.34
C ILE A 20 -9.36 23.53 5.57
N HIS A 21 -9.23 24.21 6.71
CA HIS A 21 -8.00 24.88 7.10
C HIS A 21 -6.88 23.86 7.37
N SER A 22 -5.71 24.13 6.80
CA SER A 22 -4.47 23.36 7.02
C SER A 22 -3.32 24.21 7.58
N SER A 23 -3.58 25.47 7.97
CA SER A 23 -2.61 26.41 8.55
C SER A 23 -2.24 26.11 10.02
N SER A 24 -2.31 24.86 10.44
CA SER A 24 -2.02 24.43 11.82
C SER A 24 -1.64 22.95 11.86
N ARG A 25 -1.08 22.47 12.98
CA ARG A 25 -0.67 21.05 13.16
C ARG A 25 -1.80 20.01 13.07
N HIS A 26 -3.04 20.48 12.86
CA HIS A 26 -4.22 19.68 12.56
C HIS A 26 -5.05 20.36 11.45
N PHE A 27 -5.78 19.56 10.67
CA PHE A 27 -6.84 20.07 9.81
C PHE A 27 -7.98 20.64 10.66
N ARG A 28 -8.65 21.72 10.23
CA ARG A 28 -9.78 22.33 10.95
C ARG A 28 -10.90 22.78 10.00
N THR A 29 -12.15 22.65 10.43
CA THR A 29 -13.33 23.24 9.77
C THR A 29 -13.40 24.76 10.01
N VAL A 30 -14.23 25.47 9.24
CA VAL A 30 -14.51 26.91 9.41
C VAL A 30 -15.13 27.24 10.78
N ASP A 31 -15.87 26.30 11.41
CA ASP A 31 -16.35 26.45 12.79
C ASP A 31 -15.25 26.27 13.87
N GLY A 32 -14.02 25.97 13.45
CA GLY A 32 -12.83 25.85 14.29
C GLY A 32 -12.59 24.46 14.88
N ARG A 33 -13.47 23.46 14.66
CA ARG A 33 -13.26 22.08 15.11
C ARG A 33 -12.06 21.44 14.40
N THR A 34 -11.27 20.64 15.13
CA THR A 34 -10.20 19.82 14.55
C THR A 34 -10.77 18.59 13.88
N ILE A 35 -10.28 18.29 12.67
CA ILE A 35 -10.62 17.10 11.89
C ILE A 35 -9.47 16.09 12.00
N LEU A 36 -9.80 14.79 12.10
CA LEU A 36 -8.86 13.72 11.77
C LEU A 36 -9.28 13.01 10.49
N LEU A 37 -8.35 12.96 9.54
CA LEU A 37 -8.52 12.19 8.31
C LEU A 37 -8.09 10.74 8.57
N ARG A 38 -9.07 9.84 8.53
CA ARG A 38 -8.90 8.38 8.52
C ARG A 38 -9.42 7.91 7.18
N GLY A 39 -8.49 7.59 6.28
CA GLY A 39 -8.81 7.26 4.91
C GLY A 39 -8.21 5.95 4.43
N ILE A 40 -8.34 5.74 3.13
CA ILE A 40 -7.77 4.63 2.38
C ILE A 40 -7.29 5.09 1.00
N ASN A 41 -6.29 4.41 0.46
CA ASN A 41 -5.86 4.57 -0.92
C ASN A 41 -6.85 3.89 -1.87
N LEU A 42 -7.30 4.60 -2.91
CA LEU A 42 -8.34 4.17 -3.84
C LEU A 42 -7.88 4.45 -5.28
N ALA A 43 -7.43 3.46 -6.05
CA ALA A 43 -7.26 2.05 -5.73
C ALA A 43 -6.01 1.49 -6.43
N ALA A 44 -5.34 0.49 -5.82
CA ALA A 44 -4.11 -0.08 -6.39
C ALA A 44 -4.32 -0.75 -7.77
N SER A 45 -5.56 -1.13 -8.09
CA SER A 45 -5.98 -1.57 -9.43
C SER A 45 -5.69 -0.53 -10.54
N ALA A 46 -5.59 0.77 -10.22
CA ALA A 46 -5.19 1.80 -11.18
C ALA A 46 -3.73 1.67 -11.67
N LYS A 47 -2.89 0.85 -11.02
CA LYS A 47 -1.51 0.57 -11.47
C LYS A 47 -1.43 -0.13 -12.84
N THR A 48 -2.54 -0.68 -13.36
CA THR A 48 -2.63 -1.43 -14.63
C THR A 48 -3.88 -1.07 -15.44
N PRO A 49 -3.84 -1.11 -16.79
CA PRO A 49 -5.02 -0.87 -17.63
C PRO A 49 -6.00 -2.06 -17.65
N VAL A 50 -7.21 -1.83 -18.18
CA VAL A 50 -8.27 -2.84 -18.26
C VAL A 50 -7.81 -4.01 -19.15
N GLY A 51 -7.93 -5.24 -18.63
CA GLY A 51 -7.58 -6.46 -19.37
C GLY A 51 -6.09 -6.80 -19.42
N GLN A 52 -5.20 -5.99 -18.84
CA GLN A 52 -3.75 -6.21 -18.85
C GLN A 52 -3.16 -6.25 -17.42
N PRO A 53 -3.41 -7.30 -16.62
CA PRO A 53 -2.78 -7.49 -15.32
C PRO A 53 -1.25 -7.71 -15.47
N GLY A 54 -0.46 -7.40 -14.44
CA GLY A 54 1.02 -7.39 -14.50
C GLY A 54 1.66 -8.72 -14.91
N ALA A 55 1.00 -9.85 -14.65
CA ALA A 55 1.44 -11.18 -15.02
C ALA A 55 1.09 -11.60 -16.48
N GLN A 56 0.38 -10.79 -17.26
CA GLN A 56 -0.04 -11.14 -18.63
C GLN A 56 0.88 -10.49 -19.67
N LEU A 57 1.58 -11.33 -20.44
CA LEU A 57 2.47 -10.90 -21.53
C LEU A 57 1.69 -10.62 -22.83
N ASP A 58 0.66 -11.40 -23.14
CA ASP A 58 -0.16 -11.22 -24.35
C ASP A 58 -0.77 -9.81 -24.40
N GLY A 59 -0.41 -9.02 -25.42
CA GLY A 59 -0.85 -7.63 -25.61
C GLY A 59 -0.08 -6.59 -24.79
N PHE A 60 0.86 -6.99 -23.93
CA PHE A 60 1.52 -6.07 -22.99
C PHE A 60 2.34 -4.99 -23.71
N TRP A 61 3.02 -5.39 -24.79
CA TRP A 61 3.88 -4.54 -25.62
C TRP A 61 3.13 -3.93 -26.81
N GLU A 62 2.17 -4.65 -27.40
CA GLU A 62 1.41 -4.24 -28.57
C GLU A 62 0.49 -3.06 -28.24
N HIS A 63 -0.40 -3.22 -27.24
CA HIS A 63 -1.30 -2.16 -26.79
C HIS A 63 -0.54 -0.91 -26.30
N ALA A 64 0.71 -1.09 -25.84
CA ALA A 64 1.59 -0.01 -25.41
C ALA A 64 2.22 0.79 -26.55
N LYS A 65 2.57 0.13 -27.67
CA LYS A 65 3.10 0.76 -28.87
C LYS A 65 2.01 1.43 -29.70
N ASP A 66 0.84 0.78 -29.83
CA ASP A 66 -0.29 1.27 -30.62
C ASP A 66 -1.14 2.32 -29.87
N GLY A 67 -1.01 2.41 -28.53
CA GLY A 67 -1.82 3.30 -27.69
C GLY A 67 -3.25 2.80 -27.44
N GLU A 68 -3.57 1.58 -27.83
CA GLU A 68 -4.92 1.01 -27.73
C GLU A 68 -5.11 0.27 -26.39
N MET A 69 -5.30 1.06 -25.33
CA MET A 69 -5.65 0.58 -23.98
C MET A 69 -6.69 1.51 -23.33
N SER A 70 -7.20 1.16 -22.15
CA SER A 70 -8.05 2.06 -21.35
C SER A 70 -7.86 1.85 -19.86
N PHE A 71 -8.02 2.92 -19.09
CA PHE A 71 -8.03 2.93 -17.62
C PHE A 71 -9.43 3.23 -17.03
N VAL A 72 -10.44 3.43 -17.87
CA VAL A 72 -11.83 3.65 -17.46
C VAL A 72 -12.30 2.48 -16.58
N GLY A 73 -12.89 2.79 -15.43
CA GLY A 73 -13.36 1.79 -14.45
C GLY A 73 -12.28 1.12 -13.60
N ARG A 74 -10.97 1.40 -13.79
CA ARG A 74 -9.90 0.74 -13.00
C ARG A 74 -9.92 1.09 -11.53
N VAL A 75 -10.29 2.31 -11.14
CA VAL A 75 -10.38 2.70 -9.72
C VAL A 75 -11.64 2.07 -9.09
N LEU A 76 -12.82 2.30 -9.68
CA LEU A 76 -14.08 1.61 -9.40
C LEU A 76 -14.97 1.63 -10.64
N ASP A 77 -15.58 0.50 -11.02
CA ASP A 77 -16.57 0.44 -12.10
C ASP A 77 -17.84 1.26 -11.75
N LEU A 78 -18.22 2.19 -12.63
CA LEU A 78 -19.41 3.03 -12.47
C LEU A 78 -20.71 2.30 -12.87
N HIS A 79 -20.62 1.21 -13.62
CA HIS A 79 -21.79 0.48 -14.11
C HIS A 79 -22.46 -0.33 -12.98
N ASN A 80 -23.76 -0.59 -13.15
CA ASN A 80 -24.56 -1.51 -12.32
C ASN A 80 -24.50 -1.25 -10.79
N GLY A 81 -24.17 -0.02 -10.35
CA GLY A 81 -24.01 0.32 -8.94
C GLY A 81 -22.80 -0.34 -8.26
N VAL A 82 -21.76 -0.73 -9.02
CA VAL A 82 -20.53 -1.30 -8.46
C VAL A 82 -19.83 -0.27 -7.56
N ALA A 83 -19.45 0.89 -8.10
CA ALA A 83 -18.80 1.97 -7.33
C ALA A 83 -19.58 2.38 -6.08
N ASP A 84 -20.90 2.58 -6.19
CA ASP A 84 -21.76 2.93 -5.04
C ASP A 84 -21.61 1.93 -3.88
N ARG A 85 -21.64 0.62 -4.15
CA ARG A 85 -21.47 -0.41 -3.11
C ARG A 85 -20.07 -0.39 -2.48
N HIS A 86 -19.02 -0.12 -3.26
CA HIS A 86 -17.67 -0.01 -2.70
C HIS A 86 -17.52 1.25 -1.84
N LEU A 87 -18.03 2.39 -2.27
CA LEU A 87 -17.99 3.66 -1.51
C LEU A 87 -18.86 3.60 -0.25
N GLU A 88 -20.06 3.01 -0.30
CA GLU A 88 -20.89 2.73 0.87
C GLU A 88 -20.17 1.80 1.86
N ARG A 89 -19.51 0.73 1.37
CA ARG A 89 -18.72 -0.18 2.21
C ARG A 89 -17.61 0.58 2.94
N LEU A 90 -16.79 1.37 2.22
CA LEU A 90 -15.74 2.20 2.81
C LEU A 90 -16.29 3.21 3.83
N ARG A 91 -17.43 3.84 3.55
CA ARG A 91 -18.06 4.81 4.47
C ARG A 91 -18.58 4.14 5.72
N SER A 92 -19.16 2.95 5.60
CA SER A 92 -19.65 2.14 6.71
C SER A 92 -18.53 1.62 7.63
N TRP A 93 -17.31 1.50 7.12
CA TRP A 93 -16.10 1.20 7.91
C TRP A 93 -15.50 2.42 8.62
N GLY A 94 -16.10 3.60 8.44
CA GLY A 94 -15.72 4.84 9.12
C GLY A 94 -14.66 5.67 8.41
N PHE A 95 -14.25 5.30 7.20
CA PHE A 95 -13.36 6.15 6.42
C PHE A 95 -14.06 7.48 6.06
N ASN A 96 -13.31 8.58 6.12
CA ASN A 96 -13.77 9.94 5.76
C ASN A 96 -12.88 10.62 4.72
N CYS A 97 -11.76 10.00 4.35
CA CYS A 97 -10.77 10.52 3.41
C CYS A 97 -10.41 9.45 2.38
N LEU A 98 -10.09 9.84 1.16
CA LEU A 98 -9.56 8.98 0.10
C LEU A 98 -8.30 9.62 -0.50
N ARG A 99 -7.23 8.83 -0.65
CA ARG A 99 -6.12 9.17 -1.54
C ARG A 99 -6.44 8.54 -2.90
N TYR A 100 -6.81 9.37 -3.88
CA TYR A 100 -7.33 8.92 -5.17
C TYR A 100 -6.18 8.78 -6.18
N ILE A 101 -5.89 7.54 -6.55
CA ILE A 101 -4.72 7.15 -7.36
C ILE A 101 -4.97 7.45 -8.84
N VAL A 102 -4.04 8.17 -9.46
CA VAL A 102 -4.01 8.49 -10.89
C VAL A 102 -2.60 8.26 -11.44
N ASN A 103 -2.46 7.40 -12.43
CA ASN A 103 -1.19 7.18 -13.11
C ASN A 103 -1.04 8.17 -14.29
N TRP A 104 0.16 8.65 -14.58
CA TRP A 104 0.39 9.47 -15.78
C TRP A 104 0.04 8.72 -17.08
N GLU A 105 0.29 7.40 -17.14
CA GLU A 105 -0.16 6.51 -18.22
C GLU A 105 -1.70 6.52 -18.39
N SER A 106 -2.47 6.62 -17.31
CA SER A 106 -3.93 6.71 -17.41
C SER A 106 -4.44 8.01 -18.04
N ILE A 107 -3.61 9.06 -18.08
CA ILE A 107 -3.95 10.32 -18.76
C ILE A 107 -3.34 10.40 -20.17
N GLU A 108 -2.10 9.96 -20.40
CA GLU A 108 -1.32 10.30 -21.60
C GLU A 108 -0.63 9.07 -22.25
N HIS A 109 -1.30 7.90 -22.27
CA HIS A 109 -0.72 6.67 -22.84
C HIS A 109 -0.48 6.70 -24.35
N LYS A 110 -1.33 7.38 -25.13
CA LYS A 110 -1.27 7.36 -26.61
C LYS A 110 -0.06 8.07 -27.21
N GLY A 111 0.57 8.96 -26.45
CA GLY A 111 1.74 9.72 -26.87
C GLY A 111 1.78 11.11 -26.24
N PRO A 112 2.91 11.83 -26.37
CA PRO A 112 3.04 13.20 -25.89
C PRO A 112 1.95 14.11 -26.47
N GLY A 113 1.20 14.78 -25.60
CA GLY A 113 0.09 15.68 -25.92
C GLY A 113 -1.24 15.00 -26.23
N GLN A 114 -1.33 13.66 -26.14
CA GLN A 114 -2.51 12.89 -26.51
C GLN A 114 -3.23 12.34 -25.26
N TYR A 115 -4.18 13.13 -24.75
CA TYR A 115 -4.86 12.85 -23.49
C TYR A 115 -6.11 11.95 -23.65
N ASP A 116 -6.30 11.01 -22.74
CA ASP A 116 -7.50 10.16 -22.63
C ASP A 116 -8.65 10.93 -21.96
N GLN A 117 -9.48 11.56 -22.78
CA GLN A 117 -10.67 12.28 -22.31
C GLN A 117 -11.71 11.33 -21.66
N GLU A 118 -11.79 10.06 -22.09
CA GLU A 118 -12.76 9.11 -21.51
C GLU A 118 -12.37 8.76 -20.06
N TYR A 119 -11.07 8.60 -19.78
CA TYR A 119 -10.56 8.43 -18.42
C TYR A 119 -10.70 9.70 -17.56
N ILE A 120 -10.51 10.89 -18.13
CA ILE A 120 -10.71 12.17 -17.43
C ILE A 120 -12.19 12.33 -17.04
N ASP A 121 -13.12 12.14 -17.97
CA ASP A 121 -14.57 12.23 -17.74
C ASP A 121 -15.05 11.17 -16.71
N TYR A 122 -14.55 9.94 -16.83
CA TYR A 122 -14.75 8.86 -15.85
C TYR A 122 -14.28 9.27 -14.45
N THR A 123 -13.12 9.92 -14.33
CA THR A 123 -12.58 10.35 -13.03
C THR A 123 -13.43 11.45 -12.41
N VAL A 124 -13.89 12.44 -13.19
CA VAL A 124 -14.85 13.45 -12.72
C VAL A 124 -16.16 12.81 -12.25
N ALA A 125 -16.69 11.81 -12.97
CA ALA A 125 -17.89 11.09 -12.57
C ALA A 125 -17.71 10.27 -11.28
N LEU A 126 -16.56 9.60 -11.10
CA LEU A 126 -16.27 8.85 -9.87
C LEU A 126 -15.99 9.78 -8.67
N LEU A 127 -15.38 10.94 -8.88
CA LEU A 127 -15.21 11.95 -7.83
C LEU A 127 -16.56 12.52 -7.36
N ARG A 128 -17.55 12.68 -8.25
CA ARG A 128 -18.94 13.00 -7.85
C ARG A 128 -19.56 11.90 -6.99
N LYS A 129 -19.29 10.63 -7.30
CA LYS A 129 -19.69 9.51 -6.41
C LYS A 129 -18.98 9.52 -5.05
N CYS A 130 -17.72 9.94 -4.97
CA CYS A 130 -17.05 10.19 -3.69
C CYS A 130 -17.71 11.34 -2.91
N LYS A 131 -18.07 12.43 -3.59
CA LYS A 131 -18.81 13.58 -3.02
C LYS A 131 -20.18 13.17 -2.47
N GLU A 132 -20.97 12.41 -3.23
CA GLU A 132 -22.30 11.92 -2.81
C GLU A 132 -22.27 11.17 -1.47
N ARG A 133 -21.15 10.55 -1.11
CA ARG A 133 -20.98 9.80 0.15
C ARG A 133 -20.22 10.59 1.23
N GLY A 134 -19.89 11.85 0.97
CA GLY A 134 -19.21 12.75 1.89
C GLY A 134 -17.80 12.28 2.25
N PHE A 135 -17.02 11.89 1.25
CA PHE A 135 -15.58 11.71 1.36
C PHE A 135 -14.85 13.01 0.99
N LEU A 136 -13.85 13.37 1.79
CA LEU A 136 -12.78 14.26 1.36
C LEU A 136 -11.79 13.45 0.52
N VAL A 137 -11.24 14.04 -0.52
CA VAL A 137 -10.35 13.39 -1.48
C VAL A 137 -9.12 14.27 -1.69
N TYR A 138 -7.94 13.65 -1.74
CA TYR A 138 -6.79 14.29 -2.36
C TYR A 138 -6.24 13.42 -3.47
N MET A 139 -5.84 14.08 -4.56
CA MET A 139 -5.40 13.43 -5.77
C MET A 139 -3.94 13.01 -5.64
N ASP A 140 -3.63 11.81 -6.11
CA ASP A 140 -2.31 11.19 -6.01
C ASP A 140 -1.77 10.82 -7.39
N PRO A 141 -0.88 11.65 -7.96
CA PRO A 141 -0.08 11.30 -9.13
C PRO A 141 0.86 10.14 -8.80
N HIS A 142 0.44 8.93 -9.12
CA HIS A 142 1.01 7.71 -8.61
C HIS A 142 2.01 7.07 -9.58
N GLN A 143 3.07 6.52 -9.00
CA GLN A 143 4.07 5.71 -9.69
C GLN A 143 4.73 4.75 -8.70
N ASP A 144 5.24 3.65 -9.21
CA ASP A 144 6.20 2.76 -8.57
C ASP A 144 7.26 2.42 -9.60
N VAL A 145 8.55 2.57 -9.31
CA VAL A 145 9.64 2.21 -10.24
C VAL A 145 9.41 2.77 -11.66
N TRP A 146 8.97 4.03 -11.75
CA TRP A 146 8.66 4.78 -12.97
C TRP A 146 7.46 4.28 -13.80
N SER A 147 7.43 3.03 -14.26
CA SER A 147 6.47 2.55 -15.26
C SER A 147 6.35 1.02 -15.30
N ARG A 148 5.25 0.47 -15.82
CA ARG A 148 5.09 -0.99 -15.98
C ARG A 148 6.15 -1.62 -16.88
N PHE A 149 6.65 -0.87 -17.85
CA PHE A 149 7.73 -1.29 -18.75
C PHE A 149 9.11 -1.29 -18.09
N SER A 150 9.25 -0.77 -16.87
CA SER A 150 10.42 -0.92 -15.99
C SER A 150 10.12 -1.81 -14.76
N GLY A 151 9.08 -2.66 -14.86
CA GLY A 151 8.63 -3.55 -13.77
C GLY A 151 7.91 -2.82 -12.63
N GLY A 152 7.28 -1.68 -12.95
CA GLY A 152 6.67 -0.73 -12.03
C GLY A 152 5.24 -0.34 -12.40
N SER A 153 4.85 0.90 -12.16
CA SER A 153 3.64 1.56 -12.71
C SER A 153 3.85 3.08 -12.71
N GLY A 154 3.04 3.84 -13.46
CA GLY A 154 3.05 5.30 -13.39
C GLY A 154 3.12 5.99 -14.75
N ALA A 155 4.31 6.16 -15.29
CA ALA A 155 4.59 6.88 -16.54
C ALA A 155 4.29 6.05 -17.82
N PRO A 156 3.82 6.68 -18.91
CA PRO A 156 3.48 5.99 -20.15
C PRO A 156 4.70 5.49 -20.95
N TYR A 157 4.46 4.51 -21.83
CA TYR A 157 5.47 3.81 -22.65
C TYR A 157 6.43 4.76 -23.39
N TRP A 158 5.89 5.81 -24.01
CA TRP A 158 6.65 6.76 -24.81
C TRP A 158 7.75 7.48 -24.00
N THR A 159 7.62 7.59 -22.67
CA THR A 159 8.66 8.23 -21.83
C THR A 159 9.99 7.45 -21.85
N LEU A 160 9.94 6.13 -22.01
CA LEU A 160 11.14 5.29 -22.07
C LEU A 160 11.84 5.45 -23.44
N ILE A 161 11.04 5.53 -24.51
CA ILE A 161 11.51 5.79 -25.88
C ILE A 161 12.10 7.22 -26.00
N ALA A 162 11.47 8.21 -25.36
CA ALA A 162 12.02 9.57 -25.25
C ALA A 162 13.39 9.55 -24.54
N CYS A 163 13.53 8.78 -23.46
CA CYS A 163 14.80 8.56 -22.76
C CYS A 163 15.83 7.71 -23.54
N GLY A 164 15.53 7.29 -24.78
CA GLY A 164 16.43 6.52 -25.63
C GLY A 164 16.56 5.05 -25.24
N LEU A 165 15.66 4.53 -24.39
CA LEU A 165 15.67 3.16 -23.89
C LEU A 165 14.78 2.24 -24.74
N ASN A 166 15.21 0.99 -24.91
CA ASN A 166 14.41 -0.10 -25.47
C ASN A 166 13.92 -1.02 -24.33
N PRO A 167 12.64 -0.91 -23.90
CA PRO A 167 12.15 -1.66 -22.75
C PRO A 167 11.94 -3.15 -23.03
N GLU A 168 11.72 -3.56 -24.29
CA GLU A 168 11.54 -4.97 -24.69
C GLU A 168 12.82 -5.80 -24.47
N ASN A 169 13.97 -5.14 -24.27
CA ASN A 169 15.24 -5.78 -23.90
C ASN A 169 15.57 -5.72 -22.40
N PHE A 170 14.72 -5.14 -21.54
CA PHE A 170 15.08 -4.88 -20.13
C PHE A 170 15.27 -6.16 -19.30
N THR A 171 14.46 -7.20 -19.51
CA THR A 171 14.59 -8.46 -18.76
C THR A 171 15.89 -9.19 -19.13
N VAL A 172 16.24 -9.26 -20.42
CA VAL A 172 17.46 -9.94 -20.91
C VAL A 172 18.75 -9.18 -20.60
N THR A 173 18.69 -7.84 -20.54
CA THR A 173 19.79 -6.98 -20.06
C THR A 173 19.79 -6.80 -18.53
N ASN A 174 18.81 -7.38 -17.82
CA ASN A 174 18.60 -7.23 -16.38
C ASN A 174 18.46 -5.76 -15.89
N ALA A 175 18.18 -4.83 -16.81
CA ALA A 175 17.93 -3.41 -16.56
C ALA A 175 16.61 -3.15 -15.82
N ALA A 176 15.67 -4.10 -15.91
CA ALA A 176 14.52 -4.25 -15.01
C ALA A 176 14.20 -5.74 -14.81
N ALA A 177 13.41 -6.07 -13.78
CA ALA A 177 12.70 -7.34 -13.69
C ALA A 177 11.20 -7.06 -13.88
N ILE A 178 10.61 -7.56 -14.96
CA ILE A 178 9.20 -7.37 -15.33
C ILE A 178 8.41 -8.64 -15.02
N GLU A 179 7.21 -8.52 -14.42
CA GLU A 179 6.45 -9.68 -13.93
C GLU A 179 6.03 -10.64 -15.06
N CYS A 180 5.40 -10.15 -16.13
CA CYS A 180 4.94 -10.96 -17.27
C CYS A 180 6.06 -11.67 -18.06
N GLU A 181 7.28 -11.14 -18.04
CA GLU A 181 8.45 -11.74 -18.71
C GLU A 181 9.30 -12.63 -17.79
N TRP A 182 9.00 -12.67 -16.49
CA TRP A 182 9.84 -13.38 -15.54
C TRP A 182 9.76 -14.91 -15.72
N PRO A 183 10.87 -15.66 -15.67
CA PRO A 183 12.26 -15.23 -15.47
C PRO A 183 13.01 -14.84 -16.75
N HIS A 184 12.43 -15.12 -17.93
CA HIS A 184 12.99 -14.79 -19.24
C HIS A 184 11.86 -14.75 -20.29
N PRO A 185 11.81 -13.76 -21.20
CA PRO A 185 10.67 -13.56 -22.11
C PRO A 185 10.40 -14.74 -23.06
N ASP A 186 11.43 -15.50 -23.47
CA ASP A 186 11.23 -16.74 -24.25
C ASP A 186 10.42 -17.82 -23.50
N HIS A 187 10.53 -17.86 -22.17
CA HIS A 187 10.04 -18.94 -21.30
C HIS A 187 9.45 -18.36 -19.98
N PRO A 188 8.37 -17.55 -20.05
CA PRO A 188 7.83 -16.87 -18.89
C PRO A 188 7.07 -17.84 -17.96
N ASP A 189 7.31 -17.70 -16.66
CA ASP A 189 6.54 -18.27 -15.57
C ASP A 189 6.37 -17.20 -14.47
N PRO A 190 5.44 -16.24 -14.64
CA PRO A 190 5.16 -15.20 -13.66
C PRO A 190 4.72 -15.76 -12.30
N THR A 191 4.28 -17.02 -12.20
CA THR A 191 3.96 -17.65 -10.91
C THR A 191 5.20 -17.82 -10.02
N THR A 192 6.40 -17.70 -10.60
CA THR A 192 7.69 -17.77 -9.88
C THR A 192 8.31 -16.41 -9.54
N PHE A 193 7.63 -15.29 -9.86
CA PHE A 193 8.12 -13.93 -9.61
C PHE A 193 8.44 -13.74 -8.12
N PRO A 194 9.71 -13.49 -7.73
CA PRO A 194 10.08 -13.48 -6.32
C PRO A 194 9.52 -12.27 -5.57
N ALA A 195 8.88 -12.51 -4.43
CA ALA A 195 8.34 -11.44 -3.58
C ALA A 195 9.38 -10.33 -3.30
N MET A 196 8.95 -9.07 -3.46
CA MET A 196 9.77 -7.86 -3.36
C MET A 196 10.90 -7.71 -4.39
N ILE A 197 10.98 -8.53 -5.46
CA ILE A 197 12.00 -8.31 -6.50
C ILE A 197 11.79 -7.02 -7.28
N TRP A 198 10.54 -6.61 -7.51
CA TRP A 198 10.21 -5.38 -8.23
C TRP A 198 10.86 -4.15 -7.57
N ALA A 199 10.89 -4.09 -6.24
CA ALA A 199 11.52 -2.99 -5.51
C ALA A 199 13.07 -2.98 -5.63
N SER A 200 13.70 -4.06 -6.12
CA SER A 200 15.12 -4.03 -6.53
C SER A 200 15.36 -3.23 -7.80
N ASN A 201 14.33 -3.00 -8.62
CA ASN A 201 14.46 -2.27 -9.88
C ASN A 201 14.85 -0.81 -9.68
N TYR A 202 14.56 -0.20 -8.52
CA TYR A 202 15.08 1.12 -8.12
C TYR A 202 16.63 1.17 -8.08
N SER A 203 17.31 0.03 -7.96
CA SER A 203 18.78 -0.10 -8.04
C SER A 203 19.28 -0.66 -9.39
N ARG A 204 18.43 -0.68 -10.43
CA ARG A 204 18.80 -1.13 -11.79
C ARG A 204 18.83 0.03 -12.77
N LEU A 205 19.52 -0.18 -13.90
CA LEU A 205 19.77 0.85 -14.90
C LEU A 205 18.51 1.57 -15.39
N ALA A 206 17.39 0.88 -15.64
CA ALA A 206 16.19 1.51 -16.16
C ALA A 206 15.68 2.61 -15.21
N ALA A 207 15.31 2.24 -13.98
CA ALA A 207 14.82 3.21 -13.00
C ALA A 207 15.88 4.24 -12.62
N GLN A 208 17.14 3.82 -12.39
CA GLN A 208 18.21 4.76 -12.02
C GLN A 208 18.45 5.81 -13.11
N THR A 209 18.39 5.42 -14.39
CA THR A 209 18.50 6.35 -15.52
C THR A 209 17.28 7.27 -15.57
N LEU A 210 16.07 6.71 -15.58
CA LEU A 210 14.82 7.46 -15.72
C LEU A 210 14.65 8.52 -14.62
N PHE A 211 14.88 8.15 -13.35
CA PHE A 211 14.82 9.11 -12.23
C PHE A 211 15.95 10.15 -12.25
N THR A 212 17.12 9.84 -12.80
CA THR A 212 18.20 10.85 -12.93
C THR A 212 17.88 11.84 -14.04
N LEU A 213 17.32 11.39 -15.17
CA LEU A 213 16.87 12.26 -16.27
C LEU A 213 15.71 13.16 -15.82
N TRP A 214 14.73 12.60 -15.10
CA TRP A 214 13.65 13.34 -14.47
C TRP A 214 14.15 14.37 -13.44
N GLY A 215 14.91 13.92 -12.44
CA GLY A 215 15.32 14.76 -11.32
C GLY A 215 16.35 15.83 -11.70
N ALA A 216 17.32 15.51 -12.56
CA ALA A 216 18.47 16.37 -12.81
C ALA A 216 19.06 16.21 -14.23
N GLY A 217 18.23 15.89 -15.23
CA GLY A 217 18.66 15.66 -16.62
C GLY A 217 19.48 16.81 -17.23
N ARG A 218 19.24 18.06 -16.84
CA ARG A 218 20.06 19.21 -17.27
C ARG A 218 21.52 19.13 -16.82
N ASP A 219 21.76 18.71 -15.58
CA ASP A 219 23.05 18.87 -14.91
C ASP A 219 23.93 17.61 -15.00
N TYR A 220 23.32 16.44 -15.20
CA TYR A 220 24.01 15.14 -15.35
C TYR A 220 23.86 14.55 -16.77
N ALA A 221 22.90 15.01 -17.57
CA ALA A 221 22.70 14.56 -18.95
C ALA A 221 22.44 15.71 -19.96
N PRO A 222 23.24 16.81 -19.96
CA PRO A 222 22.99 18.00 -20.77
C PRO A 222 22.86 17.75 -22.30
N LYS A 223 23.49 16.70 -22.85
CA LYS A 223 23.34 16.35 -24.28
C LYS A 223 21.97 15.78 -24.63
N CYS A 224 21.21 15.29 -23.64
CA CYS A 224 19.92 14.64 -23.86
C CYS A 224 18.83 15.67 -24.18
N ILE A 225 18.85 16.16 -25.43
CA ILE A 225 17.95 17.18 -25.97
C ILE A 225 16.88 16.54 -26.86
N ILE A 226 15.61 16.93 -26.66
CA ILE A 226 14.47 16.66 -27.55
C ILE A 226 13.74 17.97 -27.82
N ASN A 227 13.32 18.21 -29.06
CA ASN A 227 12.60 19.42 -29.51
C ASN A 227 13.29 20.75 -29.14
N GLY A 228 14.61 20.72 -28.89
CA GLY A 228 15.40 21.88 -28.46
C GLY A 228 15.46 22.12 -26.94
N VAL A 229 14.77 21.31 -26.13
CA VAL A 229 14.81 21.35 -24.65
C VAL A 229 15.47 20.10 -24.07
N ASN A 230 15.93 20.14 -22.82
CA ASN A 230 16.46 18.95 -22.16
C ASN A 230 15.34 17.94 -21.85
N ILE A 231 15.66 16.64 -21.87
CA ILE A 231 14.73 15.56 -21.52
C ILE A 231 14.03 15.75 -20.17
N GLN A 232 14.72 16.36 -19.19
CA GLN A 232 14.10 16.76 -17.92
C GLN A 232 12.88 17.66 -18.15
N ASP A 233 13.06 18.74 -18.89
CA ASP A 233 12.03 19.75 -19.13
C ASP A 233 10.92 19.22 -20.04
N PHE A 234 11.27 18.37 -21.02
CA PHE A 234 10.30 17.67 -21.87
C PHE A 234 9.37 16.76 -21.05
N LEU A 235 9.92 15.93 -20.15
CA LEU A 235 9.13 15.05 -19.29
C LEU A 235 8.31 15.84 -18.26
N HIS A 236 8.90 16.88 -17.65
CA HIS A 236 8.20 17.79 -16.73
C HIS A 236 7.01 18.46 -17.42
N GLU A 237 7.20 19.06 -18.60
CA GLU A 237 6.15 19.77 -19.33
C GLU A 237 4.96 18.86 -19.64
N HIS A 238 5.21 17.67 -20.19
CA HIS A 238 4.15 16.71 -20.50
C HIS A 238 3.40 16.23 -19.25
N TYR A 239 4.12 15.83 -18.19
CA TYR A 239 3.50 15.42 -16.93
C TYR A 239 2.66 16.54 -16.31
N PHE A 240 3.19 17.77 -16.23
CA PHE A 240 2.45 18.92 -15.71
C PHE A 240 1.24 19.26 -16.58
N ASN A 241 1.34 19.12 -17.90
CA ASN A 241 0.21 19.32 -18.81
C ASN A 241 -0.87 18.24 -18.61
N ALA A 242 -0.50 16.96 -18.47
CA ALA A 242 -1.43 15.88 -18.19
C ALA A 242 -2.19 16.11 -16.85
N ILE A 243 -1.47 16.46 -15.77
CA ILE A 243 -2.10 16.82 -14.49
C ILE A 243 -3.00 18.06 -14.63
N ARG A 244 -2.59 19.07 -15.41
CA ARG A 244 -3.42 20.25 -15.68
C ARG A 244 -4.70 19.92 -16.45
N GLN A 245 -4.71 18.97 -17.40
CA GLN A 245 -5.94 18.57 -18.09
C GLN A 245 -6.96 17.97 -17.12
N LEU A 246 -6.53 17.01 -16.29
CA LEU A 246 -7.39 16.43 -15.26
C LEU A 246 -7.83 17.46 -14.22
N GLY A 247 -6.91 18.34 -13.80
CA GLY A 247 -7.18 19.44 -12.88
C GLY A 247 -8.23 20.42 -13.39
N ASN A 248 -8.12 20.84 -14.65
CA ASN A 248 -9.10 21.67 -15.35
C ASN A 248 -10.46 20.97 -15.41
N ALA A 249 -10.54 19.70 -15.81
CA ALA A 249 -11.81 18.98 -15.89
C ALA A 249 -12.51 18.84 -14.51
N ILE A 250 -11.74 18.71 -13.43
CA ILE A 250 -12.26 18.70 -12.05
C ILE A 250 -12.70 20.12 -11.62
N ALA A 251 -12.06 21.18 -12.12
CA ALA A 251 -12.46 22.57 -11.87
C ALA A 251 -13.73 22.97 -12.67
N ASP A 252 -13.77 22.67 -13.96
CA ASP A 252 -14.87 22.93 -14.89
C ASP A 252 -16.14 22.13 -14.55
N ALA A 253 -16.00 21.02 -13.80
CA ALA A 253 -17.11 20.33 -13.16
C ALA A 253 -17.92 21.26 -12.23
N GLY A 254 -17.29 22.29 -11.64
CA GLY A 254 -17.93 23.35 -10.86
C GLY A 254 -18.39 22.95 -9.45
N ASP A 255 -18.37 21.66 -9.11
CA ASP A 255 -18.88 21.15 -7.83
C ASP A 255 -17.89 20.27 -7.03
N LEU A 256 -16.66 20.06 -7.51
CA LEU A 256 -15.73 19.10 -6.88
C LEU A 256 -14.65 19.71 -5.97
N LEU A 257 -14.07 20.86 -6.35
CA LEU A 257 -12.97 21.49 -5.61
C LEU A 257 -13.39 22.00 -4.23
N ASP A 258 -12.44 22.01 -3.28
CA ASP A 258 -12.56 22.37 -1.86
C ASP A 258 -13.57 21.57 -1.01
N GLU A 259 -14.71 21.14 -1.57
CA GLU A 259 -15.74 20.38 -0.86
C GLU A 259 -15.47 18.86 -0.91
N CYS A 260 -15.04 18.34 -2.06
CA CYS A 260 -14.65 16.94 -2.21
C CYS A 260 -13.14 16.81 -2.44
N VAL A 261 -12.60 17.39 -3.52
CA VAL A 261 -11.17 17.41 -3.80
C VAL A 261 -10.52 18.54 -3.00
N ILE A 262 -9.92 18.20 -1.86
CA ILE A 262 -9.32 19.16 -0.91
C ILE A 262 -7.85 19.49 -1.23
N GLY A 263 -7.21 18.74 -2.12
CA GLY A 263 -5.79 18.91 -2.40
C GLY A 263 -5.18 17.89 -3.34
N TRP A 264 -3.88 18.02 -3.55
CA TRP A 264 -3.08 17.26 -4.51
C TRP A 264 -1.72 16.93 -3.91
N ASP A 265 -1.24 15.71 -4.10
CA ASP A 265 0.17 15.37 -3.97
C ASP A 265 0.94 15.77 -5.24
N SER A 266 2.28 15.65 -5.24
CA SER A 266 3.16 16.09 -6.33
C SER A 266 3.78 14.98 -7.16
N LEU A 267 4.12 13.84 -6.54
CA LEU A 267 4.50 12.57 -7.16
C LEU A 267 4.65 11.52 -6.04
N ASN A 268 4.09 10.32 -6.21
CA ASN A 268 4.30 9.22 -5.26
C ASN A 268 5.79 8.80 -5.17
N GLU A 269 6.26 8.48 -3.96
CA GLU A 269 7.60 7.94 -3.64
C GLU A 269 8.75 8.37 -4.59
N PRO A 270 9.03 9.68 -4.75
CA PRO A 270 9.96 10.18 -5.75
C PRO A 270 11.39 9.72 -5.45
N ASN A 271 12.06 9.15 -6.44
CA ASN A 271 13.37 8.53 -6.28
C ASN A 271 14.51 9.41 -6.85
N ALA A 272 15.72 9.26 -6.30
CA ALA A 272 16.91 10.04 -6.67
C ALA A 272 17.68 9.47 -7.89
N GLY A 273 17.36 8.25 -8.34
CA GLY A 273 18.05 7.59 -9.43
C GLY A 273 19.50 7.22 -9.06
N TYR A 274 20.47 7.73 -9.81
CA TYR A 274 21.90 7.60 -9.49
C TYR A 274 22.41 8.65 -8.49
N LEU A 275 21.64 9.71 -8.21
CA LEU A 275 22.12 10.88 -7.46
C LEU A 275 22.48 10.53 -6.01
N GLY A 276 23.71 10.84 -5.61
CA GLY A 276 24.25 10.56 -4.27
C GLY A 276 25.07 9.27 -4.17
N ILE A 277 25.19 8.47 -5.24
CA ILE A 277 26.07 7.30 -5.27
C ILE A 277 27.54 7.73 -5.19
N ASP A 278 28.27 7.22 -4.21
CA ASP A 278 29.69 7.51 -3.97
C ASP A 278 30.62 7.06 -5.11
N ASP A 279 30.37 5.86 -5.63
CA ASP A 279 31.19 5.16 -6.62
C ASP A 279 30.31 4.18 -7.41
N ILE A 280 30.19 4.37 -8.73
CA ILE A 280 29.34 3.52 -9.58
C ILE A 280 29.82 2.07 -9.74
N THR A 281 31.09 1.79 -9.41
CA THR A 281 31.69 0.44 -9.48
C THR A 281 31.38 -0.40 -8.25
N GLN A 282 30.69 0.16 -7.27
CA GLN A 282 30.34 -0.47 -6.00
C GLN A 282 28.84 -0.48 -5.80
N HIS A 283 28.35 -1.38 -4.95
CA HIS A 283 27.01 -1.21 -4.40
C HIS A 283 27.04 -0.15 -3.31
N GLY A 284 26.34 0.96 -3.53
CA GLY A 284 26.22 2.03 -2.57
C GLY A 284 25.42 1.68 -1.31
N LYS A 285 25.30 2.66 -0.41
CA LYS A 285 24.70 2.53 0.93
C LYS A 285 23.17 2.63 0.88
N GLU A 286 22.65 3.28 -0.15
CA GLU A 286 21.23 3.43 -0.52
C GLU A 286 20.57 2.12 -0.98
N SER A 287 21.33 1.19 -1.53
CA SER A 287 20.87 -0.11 -2.03
C SER A 287 20.61 -1.12 -0.91
N ILE A 288 19.65 -0.81 -0.02
CA ILE A 288 19.35 -1.58 1.19
C ILE A 288 18.59 -2.89 0.89
N LEU A 289 17.57 -2.84 0.03
CA LEU A 289 16.90 -4.06 -0.43
C LEU A 289 17.72 -4.73 -1.53
N LYS A 290 18.33 -5.89 -1.23
CA LYS A 290 19.05 -6.72 -2.21
C LYS A 290 18.40 -8.09 -2.37
N VAL A 291 17.88 -8.36 -3.56
CA VAL A 291 17.09 -9.56 -3.89
C VAL A 291 17.41 -10.01 -5.31
N ARG A 292 17.79 -11.29 -5.48
CA ARG A 292 18.29 -11.88 -6.73
C ARG A 292 19.51 -11.13 -7.28
N THR A 293 19.63 -11.01 -8.59
CA THR A 293 20.76 -10.35 -9.24
C THR A 293 20.73 -8.86 -8.95
N MET A 294 21.80 -8.37 -8.33
CA MET A 294 22.06 -6.95 -8.11
C MET A 294 23.30 -6.60 -8.93
N PRO A 295 23.15 -5.91 -10.09
CA PRO A 295 24.29 -5.24 -10.71
C PRO A 295 24.72 -4.04 -9.86
N THR A 296 25.99 -3.65 -9.92
CA THR A 296 26.41 -2.28 -9.58
C THR A 296 25.93 -1.30 -10.65
N ALA A 297 26.00 0.01 -10.39
CA ALA A 297 25.59 1.02 -11.36
C ALA A 297 26.37 0.90 -12.68
N PHE A 298 27.67 0.60 -12.62
CA PHE A 298 28.53 0.36 -13.78
C PHE A 298 28.26 -0.98 -14.46
N GLU A 299 28.12 -2.08 -13.72
CA GLU A 299 27.74 -3.39 -14.29
C GLU A 299 26.40 -3.30 -15.06
N GLY A 300 25.45 -2.52 -14.54
CA GLY A 300 24.20 -2.23 -15.24
C GLY A 300 24.40 -1.49 -16.56
N MET A 301 25.32 -0.51 -16.61
CA MET A 301 25.68 0.22 -17.85
C MET A 301 26.33 -0.70 -18.90
N GLN A 302 27.15 -1.67 -18.47
CA GLN A 302 27.73 -2.68 -19.35
C GLN A 302 26.66 -3.65 -19.89
N LEU A 303 25.83 -4.22 -19.01
CA LEU A 303 24.73 -5.10 -19.40
C LEU A 303 23.75 -4.43 -20.38
N ALA A 304 23.47 -3.14 -20.18
CA ALA A 304 22.63 -2.33 -21.07
C ALA A 304 23.23 -2.13 -22.48
N MET A 305 24.55 -2.26 -22.64
CA MET A 305 25.25 -2.26 -23.93
C MET A 305 25.33 -3.66 -24.59
N GLY A 306 24.79 -4.69 -23.93
CA GLY A 306 24.74 -6.06 -24.41
C GLY A 306 25.94 -6.91 -23.99
N GLU A 307 26.75 -6.45 -23.03
CA GLU A 307 27.92 -7.17 -22.53
C GLU A 307 27.55 -8.28 -21.55
N ALA A 308 28.28 -9.39 -21.55
CA ALA A 308 28.12 -10.43 -20.54
C ALA A 308 28.90 -10.08 -19.26
N VAL A 309 28.20 -10.06 -18.11
CA VAL A 309 28.73 -9.58 -16.82
C VAL A 309 28.38 -10.55 -15.69
N GLU A 310 29.35 -10.86 -14.83
CA GLU A 310 29.11 -11.61 -13.59
C GLU A 310 28.73 -10.66 -12.45
N VAL A 311 27.45 -10.62 -12.09
CA VAL A 311 26.91 -9.73 -11.04
C VAL A 311 26.71 -10.45 -9.72
N GLU A 312 26.60 -9.73 -8.61
CA GLU A 312 26.29 -10.34 -7.31
C GLU A 312 24.85 -10.89 -7.26
N ASN A 313 24.67 -12.10 -6.74
CA ASN A 313 23.34 -12.64 -6.45
C ASN A 313 23.06 -12.61 -4.94
N TRP A 314 21.85 -12.20 -4.56
CA TRP A 314 21.46 -11.93 -3.18
C TRP A 314 20.15 -12.64 -2.79
N ARG A 315 20.04 -13.03 -1.52
CA ARG A 315 18.78 -13.47 -0.90
C ARG A 315 18.49 -12.71 0.37
N PHE A 316 17.22 -12.39 0.62
CA PHE A 316 16.80 -11.81 1.89
C PHE A 316 16.61 -12.91 2.95
N SER A 317 16.78 -12.55 4.22
CA SER A 317 16.60 -13.43 5.39
C SER A 317 16.02 -12.66 6.55
N SER A 318 15.65 -13.32 7.66
CA SER A 318 15.20 -12.62 8.88
C SER A 318 16.29 -11.78 9.57
N LEU A 319 17.55 -11.91 9.15
CA LEU A 319 18.64 -11.00 9.53
C LEU A 319 18.93 -9.96 8.45
N GLY A 320 18.30 -10.02 7.28
CA GLY A 320 18.48 -9.09 6.16
C GLY A 320 19.13 -9.69 4.92
N PRO A 321 19.57 -8.85 3.98
CA PRO A 321 20.12 -9.27 2.70
C PRO A 321 21.46 -9.99 2.89
N LYS A 322 21.65 -11.10 2.19
CA LYS A 322 22.91 -11.86 2.17
C LYS A 322 23.27 -12.26 0.74
N ARG A 323 24.51 -11.95 0.31
CA ARG A 323 25.07 -12.46 -0.94
C ARG A 323 25.12 -14.00 -0.93
N ASP A 324 24.70 -14.58 -2.04
CA ASP A 324 24.49 -15.99 -2.27
C ASP A 324 25.10 -16.38 -3.63
N GLY A 325 26.40 -16.09 -3.76
CA GLY A 325 27.19 -16.29 -4.97
C GLY A 325 27.19 -15.07 -5.91
N SER A 326 27.35 -15.38 -7.19
CA SER A 326 27.25 -14.49 -8.33
C SER A 326 26.56 -15.22 -9.48
N VAL A 327 26.09 -14.49 -10.48
CA VAL A 327 25.45 -15.03 -11.69
C VAL A 327 26.02 -14.30 -12.91
N LEU A 328 26.50 -15.05 -13.90
CA LEU A 328 26.79 -14.52 -15.22
C LEU A 328 25.47 -14.24 -15.94
N ILE A 329 25.25 -12.99 -16.30
CA ILE A 329 24.17 -12.55 -17.17
C ILE A 329 24.78 -12.26 -18.54
N ASP A 330 24.19 -12.81 -19.61
CA ASP A 330 24.63 -12.65 -20.99
C ASP A 330 23.46 -12.20 -21.87
N PRO A 331 23.35 -10.90 -22.19
CA PRO A 331 22.33 -10.37 -23.10
C PRO A 331 22.58 -10.72 -24.57
N LYS A 332 23.70 -11.39 -24.89
CA LYS A 332 24.08 -11.83 -26.25
C LYS A 332 24.11 -10.68 -27.28
N GLY A 333 24.44 -9.47 -26.83
CA GLY A 333 24.47 -8.25 -27.64
C GLY A 333 23.15 -7.46 -27.71
N ALA A 334 22.04 -7.95 -27.13
CA ALA A 334 20.82 -7.16 -26.99
C ALA A 334 21.04 -5.93 -26.09
N ARG A 335 20.48 -4.77 -26.44
CA ARG A 335 20.73 -3.50 -25.75
C ARG A 335 19.47 -2.96 -25.09
N ALA A 336 19.63 -2.37 -23.90
CA ALA A 336 18.56 -1.64 -23.21
C ALA A 336 18.36 -0.22 -23.79
N TRP A 337 19.14 0.15 -24.80
CA TRP A 337 19.05 1.40 -25.56
C TRP A 337 18.39 1.11 -26.92
N LEU A 338 17.65 2.09 -27.46
CA LEU A 338 17.12 2.02 -28.84
C LEU A 338 18.26 1.86 -29.84
N ASP A 339 18.01 1.18 -30.96
CA ASP A 339 18.99 1.02 -32.04
C ASP A 339 19.44 2.38 -32.61
N PRO A 340 20.67 2.49 -33.17
CA PRO A 340 21.20 3.73 -33.73
C PRO A 340 20.27 4.38 -34.78
N ASP A 341 19.59 3.54 -35.56
CA ASP A 341 18.76 3.92 -36.70
C ASP A 341 17.27 4.10 -36.34
N ALA A 342 16.89 3.93 -35.06
CA ALA A 342 15.49 3.83 -34.63
C ALA A 342 14.62 5.08 -34.83
N GLU A 343 15.24 6.23 -35.13
CA GLU A 343 14.54 7.50 -35.45
C GLU A 343 14.96 8.06 -36.83
N ASN A 344 15.58 7.26 -37.71
CA ASN A 344 16.05 7.71 -39.04
C ASN A 344 14.90 8.17 -39.96
N ASP A 345 13.76 7.48 -39.91
CA ASP A 345 12.53 7.87 -40.62
C ASP A 345 11.67 8.87 -39.79
N GLY A 346 12.24 9.41 -38.71
CA GLY A 346 11.56 10.20 -37.68
C GLY A 346 11.22 9.39 -36.43
N SER A 347 10.92 10.09 -35.32
CA SER A 347 10.41 9.45 -34.10
C SER A 347 8.99 8.91 -34.31
N PRO A 348 8.64 7.72 -33.76
CA PRO A 348 7.27 7.21 -33.78
C PRO A 348 6.25 8.14 -33.07
N TYR A 349 6.73 9.06 -32.22
CA TYR A 349 5.93 10.07 -31.53
C TYR A 349 6.18 11.50 -32.04
N GLY A 350 6.81 11.65 -33.22
CA GLY A 350 6.93 12.93 -33.93
C GLY A 350 7.92 13.95 -33.36
N TRP A 351 8.67 13.62 -32.31
CA TRP A 351 9.72 14.49 -31.76
C TRP A 351 11.02 14.46 -32.57
N VAL A 352 11.89 15.46 -32.37
CA VAL A 352 13.22 15.56 -32.99
C VAL A 352 14.29 15.53 -31.90
N ARG A 353 15.23 14.59 -31.99
CA ARG A 353 16.35 14.44 -31.05
C ARG A 353 17.52 15.36 -31.44
N GLY A 354 18.23 15.89 -30.45
CA GLY A 354 19.42 16.73 -30.66
C GLY A 354 20.61 15.95 -31.20
N SER A 355 21.45 16.59 -32.03
CA SER A 355 22.61 15.97 -32.71
C SER A 355 23.60 15.27 -31.78
N ASP A 356 23.69 15.73 -30.54
CA ASP A 356 24.67 15.28 -29.55
C ASP A 356 24.17 14.07 -28.74
N TRP A 357 22.90 13.67 -28.91
CA TRP A 357 22.29 12.49 -28.32
C TRP A 357 22.20 11.34 -29.34
N GLN A 358 23.34 10.72 -29.59
CA GLN A 358 23.43 9.50 -30.41
C GLN A 358 22.64 8.34 -29.78
N LEU A 359 21.82 7.65 -30.59
CA LEU A 359 21.15 6.40 -30.18
C LEU A 359 22.06 5.18 -30.28
N GLY A 360 21.61 4.03 -29.78
CA GLY A 360 22.37 2.77 -29.78
C GLY A 360 23.49 2.68 -28.75
N THR A 361 23.67 3.68 -27.89
CA THR A 361 24.77 3.75 -26.93
C THR A 361 24.36 4.34 -25.57
N CYS A 362 25.12 4.03 -24.53
CA CYS A 362 24.83 4.42 -23.16
C CYS A 362 25.00 5.93 -22.97
N ILE A 363 23.94 6.62 -22.54
CA ILE A 363 24.00 8.08 -22.34
C ILE A 363 25.04 8.50 -21.29
N TRP A 364 25.34 7.65 -20.31
CA TRP A 364 26.40 7.89 -19.33
C TRP A 364 27.79 7.77 -19.97
N GLY A 365 27.94 6.90 -20.97
CA GLY A 365 29.11 6.89 -21.86
C GLY A 365 29.22 8.19 -22.68
N LEU A 366 28.12 8.65 -23.29
CA LEU A 366 28.09 9.93 -24.03
C LEU A 366 28.48 11.15 -23.17
N HIS A 367 28.27 11.08 -21.85
CA HIS A 367 28.64 12.14 -20.90
C HIS A 367 30.02 11.94 -20.24
N GLY A 368 30.81 10.95 -20.70
CA GLY A 368 32.16 10.70 -20.21
C GLY A 368 32.22 10.15 -18.78
N VAL A 369 31.19 9.43 -18.35
CA VAL A 369 31.19 8.67 -17.08
C VAL A 369 32.09 7.44 -17.20
N TRP A 370 32.04 6.77 -18.36
CA TRP A 370 32.85 5.63 -18.74
C TRP A 370 33.06 5.60 -20.25
N ASP A 371 34.06 4.86 -20.72
CA ASP A 371 34.32 4.63 -22.14
C ASP A 371 33.70 3.30 -22.60
N VAL A 372 32.84 3.38 -23.62
CA VAL A 372 32.03 2.24 -24.10
C VAL A 372 32.84 1.24 -24.95
N GLU A 373 33.97 1.66 -25.52
CA GLU A 373 34.84 0.79 -26.34
C GLU A 373 35.93 0.13 -25.50
N THR A 374 36.55 0.87 -24.58
CA THR A 374 37.65 0.36 -23.73
C THR A 374 37.16 -0.27 -22.42
N ARG A 375 35.92 0.02 -22.01
CA ARG A 375 35.30 -0.34 -20.72
C ARG A 375 35.96 0.34 -19.51
N GLU A 376 36.66 1.46 -19.73
CA GLU A 376 37.32 2.21 -18.65
C GLU A 376 36.33 3.13 -17.92
N VAL A 377 36.33 3.11 -16.58
CA VAL A 377 35.55 4.04 -15.77
C VAL A 377 36.30 5.36 -15.64
N LEU A 378 35.75 6.42 -16.25
CA LEU A 378 36.38 7.74 -16.36
C LEU A 378 36.05 8.65 -15.17
N GLN A 379 34.84 8.55 -14.63
CA GLN A 379 34.36 9.32 -13.48
C GLN A 379 33.53 8.42 -12.55
N ALA A 380 34.21 7.64 -11.69
CA ALA A 380 33.55 6.75 -10.73
C ALA A 380 32.58 7.51 -9.78
N ASP A 381 32.92 8.75 -9.43
CA ASP A 381 32.20 9.63 -8.50
C ASP A 381 31.14 10.53 -9.19
N TYR A 382 30.78 10.26 -10.45
CA TYR A 382 30.06 11.23 -11.30
C TYR A 382 28.79 11.82 -10.68
N PHE A 383 28.02 11.00 -9.96
CA PHE A 383 26.72 11.32 -9.36
C PHE A 383 26.78 11.70 -7.87
N LYS A 384 27.96 11.62 -7.24
CA LYS A 384 28.17 11.96 -5.82
C LYS A 384 27.99 13.45 -5.53
N TRP A 385 28.30 14.31 -6.52
CA TRP A 385 28.49 15.75 -6.34
C TRP A 385 27.39 16.56 -7.01
N TYR A 386 26.98 17.66 -6.38
CA TYR A 386 25.99 18.59 -6.91
C TYR A 386 26.56 19.36 -8.11
N ARG A 387 25.85 19.32 -9.24
CA ARG A 387 26.26 19.91 -10.54
C ARG A 387 25.47 21.16 -10.95
N GLY A 388 24.32 21.41 -10.31
CA GLY A 388 23.51 22.59 -10.55
C GLY A 388 24.15 23.90 -10.07
N PRO A 389 23.47 25.06 -10.27
CA PRO A 389 24.01 26.38 -10.01
C PRO A 389 24.58 26.55 -8.59
N GLN A 390 25.83 27.01 -8.53
CA GLN A 390 26.62 27.30 -7.33
C GLN A 390 27.41 28.61 -7.54
N PRO A 391 27.62 29.45 -6.51
CA PRO A 391 28.60 30.54 -6.58
C PRO A 391 30.00 30.00 -6.87
N ALA A 392 30.77 30.71 -7.70
CA ALA A 392 32.11 30.27 -8.15
C ALA A 392 33.17 30.19 -7.03
N GLU A 393 32.85 30.65 -5.81
CA GLU A 393 33.70 30.59 -4.62
C GLU A 393 33.33 29.43 -3.68
N GLU A 394 32.23 28.71 -3.92
CA GLU A 394 31.85 27.54 -3.12
C GLU A 394 32.62 26.28 -3.55
N ALA A 395 33.01 25.48 -2.55
CA ALA A 395 33.69 24.21 -2.79
C ALA A 395 32.71 23.13 -3.26
N ARG A 396 33.14 22.27 -4.20
CA ARG A 396 32.38 21.13 -4.74
C ARG A 396 31.73 20.33 -3.60
N ARG A 397 30.40 20.42 -3.47
CA ARG A 397 29.63 19.71 -2.43
C ARG A 397 28.93 18.48 -2.95
N GLU A 398 28.55 17.59 -2.03
CA GLU A 398 27.73 16.42 -2.32
C GLU A 398 26.30 16.82 -2.69
N VAL A 399 25.60 15.96 -3.43
CA VAL A 399 24.21 16.17 -3.85
C VAL A 399 23.21 15.66 -2.82
N PHE A 400 22.17 16.46 -2.55
CA PHE A 400 21.06 16.12 -1.68
C PHE A 400 19.75 16.24 -2.46
N TYR A 401 19.33 15.16 -3.11
CA TYR A 401 18.19 15.13 -4.05
C TYR A 401 16.94 15.88 -3.55
N GLY A 402 16.59 15.73 -2.26
CA GLY A 402 15.48 16.44 -1.62
C GLY A 402 15.54 17.97 -1.75
N SER A 403 16.66 18.59 -1.36
CA SER A 403 16.83 20.06 -1.43
C SER A 403 17.19 20.55 -2.82
N ASP A 404 17.99 19.78 -3.56
CA ASP A 404 18.66 20.25 -4.76
C ASP A 404 17.77 20.12 -6.00
N TYR A 405 16.92 19.09 -6.07
CA TYR A 405 16.19 18.72 -7.28
C TYR A 405 14.70 18.46 -7.05
N TRP A 406 14.31 17.67 -6.04
CA TRP A 406 12.89 17.47 -5.71
C TRP A 406 12.19 18.79 -5.37
N LEU A 407 12.84 19.67 -4.60
CA LEU A 407 12.28 20.99 -4.25
C LEU A 407 12.14 21.90 -5.48
N ALA A 408 13.05 21.78 -6.45
CA ALA A 408 12.96 22.51 -7.72
C ALA A 408 11.80 22.01 -8.58
N HIS A 409 11.54 20.69 -8.60
CA HIS A 409 10.34 20.10 -9.22
C HIS A 409 9.05 20.56 -8.50
N TRP A 410 8.98 20.47 -7.17
CA TRP A 410 7.81 20.90 -6.41
C TRP A 410 7.47 22.38 -6.64
N ARG A 411 8.48 23.25 -6.75
CA ARG A 411 8.32 24.69 -7.07
C ARG A 411 7.81 24.96 -8.49
N GLN A 412 7.92 24.02 -9.43
CA GLN A 412 7.28 24.08 -10.75
C GLN A 412 5.85 23.55 -10.69
N TYR A 413 5.64 22.43 -10.00
CA TYR A 413 4.33 21.77 -9.87
C TYR A 413 3.30 22.57 -9.05
N ALA A 414 3.72 23.14 -7.92
CA ALA A 414 2.81 23.80 -6.99
C ALA A 414 2.05 24.99 -7.60
N PRO A 415 2.68 25.90 -8.38
CA PRO A 415 1.96 26.92 -9.15
C PRO A 415 0.94 26.34 -10.14
N ILE A 416 1.24 25.21 -10.79
CA ILE A 416 0.36 24.62 -11.82
C ILE A 416 -0.92 24.06 -11.18
N VAL A 417 -0.84 23.48 -9.99
CA VAL A 417 -2.04 23.12 -9.21
C VAL A 417 -2.83 24.38 -8.78
N ARG A 418 -2.17 25.51 -8.51
CA ARG A 418 -2.84 26.78 -8.17
C ARG A 418 -3.56 27.43 -9.35
N GLU A 419 -3.21 27.10 -10.60
CA GLU A 419 -3.89 27.61 -11.79
C GLU A 419 -5.35 27.12 -11.86
N PHE A 420 -5.57 25.81 -11.66
CA PHE A 420 -6.89 25.18 -11.75
C PHE A 420 -7.58 24.97 -10.39
N HIS A 421 -6.82 24.83 -9.30
CA HIS A 421 -7.33 24.70 -7.93
C HIS A 421 -6.63 25.71 -7.00
N PRO A 422 -6.99 27.01 -7.07
CA PRO A 422 -6.33 28.08 -6.32
C PRO A 422 -6.24 27.84 -4.82
N GLU A 423 -7.23 27.19 -4.23
CA GLU A 423 -7.28 26.90 -2.79
C GLU A 423 -6.62 25.58 -2.38
N ALA A 424 -6.11 24.74 -3.29
CA ALA A 424 -5.61 23.39 -3.00
C ALA A 424 -4.74 23.25 -1.73
N ILE A 425 -4.92 22.18 -0.95
CA ILE A 425 -3.88 21.75 0.00
C ILE A 425 -2.79 21.02 -0.79
N HIS A 426 -1.54 21.47 -0.72
CA HIS A 426 -0.40 20.69 -1.19
C HIS A 426 -0.10 19.58 -0.18
N PHE A 427 -0.33 18.34 -0.59
CA PHE A 427 0.20 17.19 0.12
C PHE A 427 1.67 17.06 -0.32
N ILE A 428 2.58 17.33 0.62
CA ILE A 428 4.01 17.40 0.37
C ILE A 428 4.58 16.00 0.63
N HIS A 429 4.71 15.20 -0.43
CA HIS A 429 5.45 13.95 -0.38
C HIS A 429 6.89 14.16 -0.88
N THR A 430 7.84 14.05 0.04
CA THR A 430 9.29 13.93 -0.25
C THR A 430 9.70 12.47 -0.22
N PRO A 431 10.85 12.07 -0.80
CA PRO A 431 11.27 10.67 -0.83
C PRO A 431 11.18 10.01 0.55
N VAL A 432 10.65 8.79 0.61
CA VAL A 432 10.21 8.15 1.87
C VAL A 432 11.32 8.11 2.92
N PHE A 433 10.95 8.36 4.17
CA PHE A 433 11.84 8.49 5.33
C PHE A 433 12.92 9.58 5.22
N GLN A 434 13.00 10.40 4.18
CA GLN A 434 13.83 11.61 4.24
C GLN A 434 13.18 12.67 5.15
N ILE A 435 14.00 13.58 5.69
CA ILE A 435 13.49 14.82 6.29
C ILE A 435 13.14 15.72 5.09
N PRO A 436 11.94 16.32 5.03
CA PRO A 436 11.61 17.22 3.92
C PRO A 436 12.56 18.43 3.93
N PRO A 437 12.90 19.01 2.77
CA PRO A 437 13.73 20.21 2.74
C PRO A 437 12.93 21.38 3.32
N LYS A 438 13.64 22.39 3.82
CA LYS A 438 13.00 23.63 4.26
C LYS A 438 12.42 24.37 3.06
N ILE A 439 11.17 24.77 3.18
CA ILE A 439 10.48 25.63 2.22
C ILE A 439 10.25 26.96 2.93
N GLU A 440 10.97 27.99 2.50
CA GLU A 440 11.01 29.28 3.18
C GLU A 440 9.98 30.29 2.63
N GLY A 441 9.72 31.35 3.38
CA GLY A 441 8.81 32.41 2.97
C GLY A 441 7.34 31.97 2.83
N PRO A 442 6.53 32.72 2.07
CA PRO A 442 5.10 32.45 1.89
C PRO A 442 4.80 31.40 0.81
N GLU A 443 5.78 30.63 0.31
CA GLU A 443 5.60 29.67 -0.81
C GLU A 443 4.49 28.63 -0.55
N ILE A 444 4.36 28.14 0.69
CA ILE A 444 3.30 27.20 1.10
C ILE A 444 1.92 27.89 1.19
N GLN A 445 1.88 29.22 1.28
CA GLN A 445 0.66 30.05 1.44
C GLN A 445 -0.28 29.59 2.56
N ASN A 446 0.26 28.95 3.62
CA ASN A 446 -0.51 28.30 4.69
C ASN A 446 -1.47 27.17 4.23
N ARG A 447 -1.20 26.53 3.08
CA ARG A 447 -2.01 25.47 2.45
C ARG A 447 -1.21 24.19 2.15
N ALA A 448 -0.67 23.53 3.17
CA ALA A 448 -0.01 22.22 3.00
C ALA A 448 -0.32 21.22 4.12
N ALA A 449 0.02 19.96 3.86
CA ALA A 449 0.19 18.88 4.82
C ALA A 449 1.36 17.99 4.38
N TYR A 450 2.09 17.36 5.31
CA TYR A 450 3.19 16.43 4.96
C TYR A 450 2.65 15.01 4.78
N SER A 451 2.83 14.40 3.61
CA SER A 451 2.16 13.14 3.18
C SER A 451 3.08 11.91 3.12
N THR A 452 4.12 11.88 3.97
CA THR A 452 5.09 10.77 4.03
C THR A 452 4.46 9.41 4.37
N HIS A 453 5.18 8.32 4.07
CA HIS A 453 4.70 6.94 4.23
C HIS A 453 5.33 6.23 5.42
N PHE A 454 4.67 5.17 5.91
CA PHE A 454 5.24 4.26 6.90
C PHE A 454 4.84 2.80 6.69
N TYR A 455 5.84 1.96 6.41
CA TYR A 455 5.71 0.51 6.40
C TYR A 455 6.62 -0.14 7.44
N ASP A 456 6.13 -1.21 8.07
CA ASP A 456 6.96 -2.09 8.89
C ASP A 456 7.85 -2.96 8.00
N GLY A 457 9.03 -2.46 7.67
CA GLY A 457 9.98 -3.11 6.75
C GLY A 457 10.32 -4.57 7.12
N LEU A 458 10.31 -4.95 8.39
CA LEU A 458 10.56 -6.34 8.77
C LEU A 458 9.38 -7.24 8.37
N THR A 459 8.14 -6.82 8.67
CA THR A 459 6.93 -7.59 8.33
C THR A 459 6.65 -7.58 6.83
N LEU A 460 6.88 -6.44 6.16
CA LEU A 460 6.71 -6.27 4.70
C LEU A 460 7.55 -7.29 3.92
N VAL A 461 8.83 -7.43 4.28
CA VAL A 461 9.79 -8.25 3.51
C VAL A 461 9.82 -9.71 3.95
N THR A 462 9.72 -9.98 5.26
CA THR A 462 9.68 -11.38 5.74
C THR A 462 8.31 -12.05 5.56
N LYS A 463 7.27 -11.27 5.20
CA LYS A 463 5.86 -11.70 5.10
C LYS A 463 5.43 -12.47 6.37
N HIS A 464 5.86 -11.99 7.54
CA HIS A 464 5.63 -12.60 8.85
C HIS A 464 5.56 -11.56 9.97
N TRP A 465 4.58 -11.67 10.86
CA TRP A 465 4.47 -10.81 12.05
C TRP A 465 5.38 -11.32 13.17
N ASN A 466 6.56 -10.71 13.31
CA ASN A 466 7.63 -11.18 14.19
C ASN A 466 7.39 -10.84 15.68
N TRP A 467 7.95 -11.65 16.58
CA TRP A 467 7.95 -11.40 18.04
C TRP A 467 9.02 -10.37 18.49
N PHE A 468 9.86 -9.94 17.56
CA PHE A 468 10.84 -8.87 17.67
C PHE A 468 10.71 -7.95 16.44
N ASN A 469 11.22 -6.73 16.54
CA ASN A 469 11.34 -5.79 15.41
C ASN A 469 12.52 -4.83 15.63
N ALA A 470 12.69 -3.81 14.81
CA ALA A 470 13.73 -2.79 14.94
C ALA A 470 13.17 -1.36 14.78
N ASP A 471 13.86 -0.40 15.39
CA ASP A 471 13.66 1.02 15.15
C ASP A 471 14.36 1.43 13.84
N ALA A 472 13.77 1.04 12.70
CA ALA A 472 14.37 1.19 11.38
C ALA A 472 14.70 2.65 11.05
N LEU A 473 13.77 3.58 11.31
CA LEU A 473 13.98 5.01 11.12
C LEU A 473 15.04 5.56 12.10
N GLY A 474 15.06 5.09 13.35
CA GLY A 474 16.12 5.43 14.30
C GLY A 474 17.51 4.94 13.87
N ILE A 475 17.61 3.71 13.34
CA ILE A 475 18.85 3.17 12.78
C ILE A 475 19.30 4.01 11.58
N LEU A 476 18.39 4.32 10.65
CA LEU A 476 18.61 5.17 9.49
C LEU A 476 19.10 6.58 9.88
N ARG A 477 18.51 7.18 10.92
CA ARG A 477 18.90 8.49 11.48
C ARG A 477 20.15 8.44 12.39
N GLY A 478 20.84 7.31 12.51
CA GLY A 478 22.06 7.19 13.33
C GLY A 478 21.83 7.27 14.85
N LYS A 479 20.59 7.10 15.33
CA LYS A 479 20.16 7.18 16.75
C LYS A 479 20.87 6.18 17.67
N TYR A 480 21.55 5.18 17.11
CA TYR A 480 22.12 4.04 17.83
C TYR A 480 23.59 3.80 17.44
N ALA A 481 24.47 3.68 18.43
CA ALA A 481 25.88 3.33 18.25
C ALA A 481 26.11 1.93 17.65
N SER A 482 25.08 1.08 17.59
CA SER A 482 25.04 -0.12 16.75
C SER A 482 23.60 -0.57 16.49
N VAL A 483 23.36 -1.21 15.34
CA VAL A 483 22.03 -1.65 14.89
C VAL A 483 21.32 -2.57 15.90
N VAL A 484 22.08 -3.35 16.69
CA VAL A 484 21.54 -4.23 17.73
C VAL A 484 20.78 -3.48 18.82
N LEU A 485 21.17 -2.24 19.15
CA LEU A 485 20.46 -1.38 20.10
C LEU A 485 19.12 -0.86 19.54
N GLY A 486 18.97 -0.89 18.21
CA GLY A 486 17.72 -0.63 17.50
C GLY A 486 16.68 -1.74 17.68
N VAL A 487 17.07 -2.96 18.06
CA VAL A 487 16.15 -4.11 18.18
C VAL A 487 15.20 -3.95 19.38
N LYS A 488 13.95 -4.38 19.19
CA LYS A 488 12.83 -4.30 20.14
C LYS A 488 12.20 -5.68 20.27
N VAL A 489 11.95 -6.15 21.50
CA VAL A 489 11.45 -7.51 21.76
C VAL A 489 10.10 -7.46 22.47
N GLY A 490 9.12 -8.20 21.94
CA GLY A 490 7.76 -8.27 22.47
C GLY A 490 6.82 -7.18 21.94
N GLU A 491 5.55 -7.54 21.76
CA GLU A 491 4.49 -6.73 21.14
C GLU A 491 4.40 -5.30 21.72
N THR A 492 4.54 -5.13 23.04
CA THR A 492 4.55 -3.82 23.70
C THR A 492 5.73 -2.92 23.28
N ALA A 493 6.93 -3.49 23.13
CA ALA A 493 8.11 -2.73 22.72
C ALA A 493 8.08 -2.38 21.24
N ILE A 494 7.56 -3.29 20.40
CA ILE A 494 7.35 -3.06 18.96
C ILE A 494 6.34 -1.92 18.74
N ARG A 495 5.17 -1.98 19.38
CA ARG A 495 4.13 -0.93 19.27
C ARG A 495 4.60 0.42 19.81
N LYS A 496 5.35 0.44 20.91
CA LYS A 496 5.99 1.67 21.41
C LYS A 496 6.97 2.24 20.38
N CYS A 497 7.80 1.39 19.78
CA CYS A 497 8.78 1.80 18.78
C CYS A 497 8.15 2.33 17.49
N MET A 498 7.07 1.71 17.00
CA MET A 498 6.30 2.22 15.86
C MET A 498 5.73 3.62 16.18
N ARG A 499 5.17 3.82 17.38
CA ARG A 499 4.68 5.14 17.83
C ARG A 499 5.79 6.19 17.93
N GLU A 500 6.99 5.80 18.38
CA GLU A 500 8.17 6.69 18.42
C GLU A 500 8.68 7.05 17.01
N GLN A 501 8.64 6.13 16.05
CA GLN A 501 9.01 6.41 14.65
C GLN A 501 8.01 7.34 13.98
N LEU A 502 6.70 7.14 14.18
CA LEU A 502 5.69 8.06 13.66
C LEU A 502 5.70 9.43 14.37
N ALA A 503 6.09 9.49 15.64
CA ALA A 503 6.34 10.76 16.32
C ALA A 503 7.53 11.51 15.71
N MET A 504 8.57 10.81 15.25
CA MET A 504 9.71 11.40 14.55
C MET A 504 9.29 11.97 13.19
N LEU A 505 8.53 11.24 12.37
CA LEU A 505 8.02 11.75 11.07
C LEU A 505 7.09 12.98 11.24
N ARG A 506 6.34 13.05 12.36
CA ARG A 506 5.59 14.25 12.74
C ARG A 506 6.50 15.42 13.12
N GLN A 507 7.60 15.16 13.83
CA GLN A 507 8.56 16.20 14.20
C GLN A 507 9.37 16.69 12.99
N ASP A 508 9.73 15.81 12.06
CA ASP A 508 10.34 16.17 10.77
C ASP A 508 9.44 17.15 9.98
N THR A 509 8.11 17.04 10.09
CA THR A 509 7.17 18.06 9.57
C THR A 509 7.37 19.41 10.26
N PHE A 510 7.39 19.40 11.59
CA PHE A 510 7.42 20.62 12.42
C PHE A 510 8.73 21.40 12.33
N ASP A 511 9.86 20.71 12.13
CA ASP A 511 11.20 21.30 12.14
C ASP A 511 11.64 21.82 10.76
N ALA A 512 11.06 21.28 9.67
CA ALA A 512 11.40 21.65 8.29
C ALA A 512 10.33 22.46 7.56
N LEU A 513 9.04 22.08 7.68
CA LEU A 513 7.92 22.76 7.02
C LEU A 513 7.17 23.69 7.97
N GLY A 514 7.20 23.43 9.28
CA GLY A 514 6.51 24.19 10.30
C GLY A 514 5.24 23.52 10.81
N GLN A 515 4.35 24.28 11.45
CA GLN A 515 3.17 23.74 12.14
C GLN A 515 2.02 23.39 11.17
N TYR A 516 2.26 22.42 10.29
CA TYR A 516 1.29 21.85 9.33
C TYR A 516 0.79 20.46 9.78
N PRO A 517 -0.32 19.95 9.25
CA PRO A 517 -0.80 18.60 9.53
C PRO A 517 0.16 17.56 8.94
N THR A 518 0.42 16.50 9.69
CA THR A 518 1.11 15.31 9.17
C THR A 518 0.06 14.25 8.82
N MET A 519 0.23 13.63 7.66
CA MET A 519 -0.60 12.59 7.06
C MET A 519 0.30 11.41 6.71
N MET A 520 -0.04 10.20 7.17
CA MET A 520 0.57 8.99 6.62
C MET A 520 -0.10 8.69 5.29
N GLY A 521 0.51 9.09 4.17
CA GLY A 521 -0.05 8.88 2.82
C GLY A 521 -0.28 7.40 2.51
N GLU A 522 0.60 6.56 3.04
CA GLU A 522 0.44 5.11 3.08
C GLU A 522 0.85 4.56 4.44
N ILE A 523 0.03 3.64 4.93
CA ILE A 523 0.34 2.75 6.04
C ILE A 523 -0.44 1.45 5.88
N GLY A 524 0.25 0.32 5.87
CA GLY A 524 -0.35 -0.97 5.56
C GLY A 524 0.46 -2.16 6.09
N VAL A 525 -0.06 -3.37 5.86
CA VAL A 525 0.64 -4.64 6.11
C VAL A 525 0.28 -5.65 5.04
N PRO A 526 1.18 -6.57 4.66
CA PRO A 526 0.84 -7.63 3.73
C PRO A 526 -0.23 -8.56 4.30
N PHE A 527 -1.12 -9.04 3.45
CA PHE A 527 -2.16 -10.02 3.77
C PHE A 527 -1.75 -11.46 3.45
N ASP A 528 -0.76 -11.65 2.58
CA ASP A 528 -0.19 -12.93 2.15
C ASP A 528 0.76 -13.59 3.18
N LEU A 529 0.70 -13.17 4.46
CA LEU A 529 1.59 -13.62 5.53
C LEU A 529 1.59 -15.16 5.69
N ASP A 530 2.72 -15.66 6.18
CA ASP A 530 2.97 -17.09 6.45
C ASP A 530 2.71 -17.99 5.22
N LYS A 531 3.02 -17.47 4.02
CA LYS A 531 2.76 -18.09 2.70
C LYS A 531 1.27 -18.25 2.41
N LYS A 532 0.53 -17.14 2.40
CA LYS A 532 -0.91 -17.08 2.08
C LYS A 532 -1.75 -17.98 3.01
N LYS A 533 -1.33 -18.16 4.26
CA LYS A 533 -1.97 -19.09 5.23
C LYS A 533 -3.44 -18.77 5.47
N ALA A 534 -3.76 -17.48 5.68
CA ALA A 534 -5.12 -17.02 5.96
C ALA A 534 -6.11 -17.36 4.84
N TYR A 535 -5.63 -17.54 3.60
CA TYR A 535 -6.50 -17.82 2.44
C TYR A 535 -7.03 -19.26 2.50
N GLN A 536 -6.34 -20.14 3.24
CA GLN A 536 -6.75 -21.52 3.48
C GLN A 536 -7.67 -21.65 4.70
N ASP A 537 -7.35 -21.01 5.83
CA ASP A 537 -8.07 -21.22 7.11
C ASP A 537 -8.98 -20.05 7.56
N GLY A 538 -8.89 -18.89 6.90
CA GLY A 538 -9.62 -17.67 7.24
C GLY A 538 -9.06 -16.91 8.44
N ASP A 539 -7.92 -17.30 9.00
CA ASP A 539 -7.41 -16.74 10.26
C ASP A 539 -6.44 -15.56 10.05
N TYR A 540 -7.00 -14.40 9.72
CA TYR A 540 -6.30 -13.12 9.58
C TYR A 540 -5.73 -12.53 10.90
N THR A 541 -5.57 -13.32 11.96
CA THR A 541 -5.11 -12.84 13.28
C THR A 541 -3.70 -12.24 13.25
N ALA A 542 -2.79 -12.72 12.39
CA ALA A 542 -1.44 -12.16 12.27
C ALA A 542 -1.47 -10.76 11.61
N GLN A 543 -2.17 -10.67 10.48
CA GLN A 543 -2.44 -9.45 9.72
C GLN A 543 -3.12 -8.40 10.61
N MET A 544 -4.15 -8.80 11.36
CA MET A 544 -4.86 -7.92 12.29
C MET A 544 -3.97 -7.37 13.41
N ARG A 545 -3.05 -8.17 13.96
CA ARG A 545 -2.11 -7.71 15.00
C ARG A 545 -1.05 -6.77 14.45
N ALA A 546 -0.55 -7.03 13.25
CA ALA A 546 0.38 -6.14 12.56
C ALA A 546 -0.29 -4.81 12.18
N LEU A 547 -1.48 -4.84 11.55
CA LEU A 547 -2.21 -3.65 11.14
C LEU A 547 -2.67 -2.81 12.34
N ASP A 548 -3.16 -3.43 13.41
CA ASP A 548 -3.48 -2.69 14.65
C ASP A 548 -2.23 -2.12 15.33
N ALA A 549 -1.06 -2.77 15.23
CA ALA A 549 0.18 -2.18 15.73
C ALA A 549 0.57 -0.91 14.94
N SER A 550 0.48 -0.94 13.61
CA SER A 550 0.74 0.20 12.73
C SER A 550 -0.27 1.34 12.94
N LEU A 551 -1.59 1.07 12.84
CA LEU A 551 -2.60 2.13 12.97
C LEU A 551 -2.69 2.70 14.39
N ASN A 552 -2.43 1.89 15.43
CA ASN A 552 -2.34 2.38 16.80
C ASN A 552 -1.05 3.20 17.07
N ALA A 553 -0.04 3.18 16.19
CA ALA A 553 1.08 4.11 16.26
C ALA A 553 0.69 5.55 15.81
N CYS A 554 -0.35 5.70 14.99
CA CYS A 554 -0.96 7.00 14.66
C CYS A 554 -1.83 7.53 15.81
N ASP A 555 -2.40 6.63 16.62
CA ASP A 555 -3.07 6.93 17.89
C ASP A 555 -2.06 7.34 19.00
N GLY A 556 -2.58 7.61 20.20
CA GLY A 556 -1.85 8.13 21.35
C GLY A 556 -1.72 9.65 21.28
N THR A 557 -0.60 10.16 21.77
CA THR A 557 -0.20 11.58 21.68
C THR A 557 0.17 12.04 20.26
N ASN A 558 0.27 11.09 19.32
CA ASN A 558 0.57 11.38 17.92
C ASN A 558 -0.62 12.04 17.22
N ALA A 559 -1.85 11.56 17.46
CA ALA A 559 -3.09 12.06 16.86
C ALA A 559 -2.94 12.36 15.36
N LEU A 560 -2.25 11.46 14.65
CA LEU A 560 -1.88 11.60 13.24
C LEU A 560 -3.06 11.26 12.33
N ASN A 561 -3.04 11.80 11.11
CA ASN A 561 -3.92 11.39 10.03
C ASN A 561 -3.30 10.21 9.26
N TYR A 562 -4.11 9.39 8.59
CA TYR A 562 -3.59 8.34 7.70
C TYR A 562 -4.55 8.00 6.54
N THR A 563 -3.98 7.46 5.47
CA THR A 563 -4.66 6.65 4.44
C THR A 563 -4.08 5.25 4.43
N VAL A 564 -4.93 4.24 4.69
CA VAL A 564 -4.52 2.84 4.69
C VAL A 564 -4.10 2.42 3.28
N TRP A 565 -3.00 1.70 3.14
CA TRP A 565 -2.69 0.98 1.91
C TRP A 565 -3.18 -0.47 2.06
N THR A 566 -4.14 -0.96 1.25
CA THR A 566 -4.86 -0.26 0.16
C THR A 566 -6.30 -0.74 -0.04
N TYR A 567 -7.05 -0.14 -0.97
CA TYR A 567 -8.23 -0.75 -1.57
C TYR A 567 -7.91 -1.24 -2.99
N CYS A 568 -8.40 -2.42 -3.33
CA CYS A 568 -8.31 -2.99 -4.68
C CYS A 568 -9.59 -3.80 -4.96
N PRO A 569 -10.47 -3.37 -5.89
CA PRO A 569 -11.76 -3.99 -6.17
C PRO A 569 -11.68 -5.28 -6.98
N ASP A 570 -10.55 -5.59 -7.61
CA ASP A 570 -10.32 -6.80 -8.41
C ASP A 570 -9.18 -7.68 -7.86
N ASN A 571 -8.77 -7.46 -6.61
CA ASN A 571 -7.80 -8.29 -5.87
C ASN A 571 -8.10 -9.80 -6.01
N SER A 572 -7.10 -10.66 -5.88
CA SER A 572 -7.28 -12.11 -5.75
C SER A 572 -6.28 -12.77 -4.80
N HIS A 573 -6.61 -13.94 -4.26
CA HIS A 573 -5.68 -14.75 -3.47
C HIS A 573 -4.52 -15.30 -4.30
N GLN A 574 -4.69 -15.44 -5.62
CA GLN A 574 -3.63 -15.87 -6.54
C GLN A 574 -2.66 -14.72 -6.85
N TRP A 575 -3.16 -13.66 -7.47
CA TRP A 575 -2.37 -12.58 -8.07
C TRP A 575 -2.32 -11.28 -7.26
N SER A 576 -2.83 -11.30 -6.02
CA SER A 576 -2.82 -10.13 -5.13
C SER A 576 -3.63 -8.97 -5.76
N ASP A 577 -3.15 -7.72 -5.75
CA ASP A 577 -3.73 -6.58 -6.45
C ASP A 577 -3.62 -6.63 -8.00
N ARG A 578 -3.06 -7.71 -8.56
CA ARG A 578 -2.73 -7.93 -9.99
C ARG A 578 -1.52 -7.15 -10.50
N TRP A 579 -0.65 -6.69 -9.59
CA TRP A 579 0.56 -5.96 -9.93
C TRP A 579 1.75 -6.42 -9.06
N ASN A 580 2.76 -7.04 -9.67
CA ASN A 580 4.00 -7.46 -8.99
C ASN A 580 3.76 -8.38 -7.75
N GLY A 581 2.60 -9.01 -7.66
CA GLY A 581 2.12 -9.79 -6.51
C GLY A 581 1.87 -8.99 -5.22
N GLU A 582 1.61 -7.68 -5.25
CA GLU A 582 1.47 -6.85 -4.05
C GLU A 582 0.14 -7.06 -3.29
N ASP A 583 0.17 -7.84 -2.20
CA ASP A 583 -1.04 -8.20 -1.45
C ASP A 583 -1.22 -7.37 -0.17
N LEU A 584 -1.54 -6.09 -0.31
CA LEU A 584 -1.77 -5.17 0.83
C LEU A 584 -3.23 -4.68 0.97
N SER A 585 -4.16 -5.11 0.11
CA SER A 585 -5.55 -4.62 0.17
C SER A 585 -6.32 -5.15 1.39
N ILE A 586 -7.13 -4.29 2.03
CA ILE A 586 -7.99 -4.68 3.16
C ILE A 586 -9.25 -5.46 2.75
N TRP A 587 -9.44 -5.69 1.46
CA TRP A 587 -10.63 -6.36 0.89
C TRP A 587 -10.23 -7.32 -0.24
N SER A 588 -11.04 -8.36 -0.49
CA SER A 588 -10.90 -9.26 -1.64
C SER A 588 -12.25 -9.85 -2.08
N PRO A 589 -12.54 -9.95 -3.40
CA PRO A 589 -13.62 -10.74 -3.96
C PRO A 589 -13.58 -12.21 -3.48
N ASP A 590 -12.42 -12.86 -3.53
CA ASP A 590 -12.22 -14.26 -3.10
C ASP A 590 -12.67 -14.51 -1.64
N ASP A 591 -12.56 -13.52 -0.76
CA ASP A 591 -13.04 -13.61 0.62
C ASP A 591 -14.54 -13.30 0.75
N ALA A 592 -15.13 -12.56 -0.19
CA ALA A 592 -16.57 -12.31 -0.26
C ALA A 592 -17.32 -13.55 -0.77
N GLU A 593 -16.86 -14.14 -1.89
CA GLU A 593 -17.38 -15.41 -2.42
C GLU A 593 -17.29 -16.54 -1.38
N ARG A 594 -16.15 -16.64 -0.68
CA ARG A 594 -15.98 -17.54 0.47
C ARG A 594 -17.06 -17.37 1.54
N MET A 595 -17.53 -16.16 1.80
CA MET A 595 -18.59 -15.92 2.79
C MET A 595 -19.98 -16.28 2.25
N ASP A 596 -20.28 -16.01 0.97
CA ASP A 596 -21.58 -16.34 0.38
C ASP A 596 -21.81 -17.85 0.23
N ASP A 597 -20.77 -18.62 -0.12
CA ASP A 597 -20.82 -20.10 -0.11
C ASP A 597 -21.28 -20.65 1.25
N PHE A 598 -20.90 -19.96 2.34
CA PHE A 598 -21.28 -20.32 3.70
C PHE A 598 -22.66 -19.79 4.11
N ARG A 599 -23.20 -18.74 3.44
CA ARG A 599 -24.60 -18.29 3.57
C ARG A 599 -25.57 -19.26 2.89
N GLY A 600 -25.18 -19.86 1.77
CA GLY A 600 -25.97 -20.90 1.07
C GLY A 600 -26.08 -22.21 1.87
N SER A 601 -25.11 -22.48 2.75
CA SER A 601 -25.18 -23.56 3.73
C SER A 601 -26.03 -23.16 4.94
N ASN A 602 -26.79 -24.08 5.54
CA ASN A 602 -27.54 -23.84 6.79
C ASN A 602 -26.64 -23.74 8.06
N VAL A 603 -25.39 -23.28 7.91
CA VAL A 603 -24.44 -23.08 8.99
C VAL A 603 -24.57 -21.65 9.52
N ARG A 604 -24.59 -21.46 10.84
CA ARG A 604 -24.53 -20.12 11.44
C ARG A 604 -23.19 -19.46 11.12
N LEU A 605 -23.20 -18.60 10.11
CA LEU A 605 -22.06 -17.74 9.80
C LEU A 605 -21.71 -16.84 10.99
N ASP A 606 -20.41 -16.71 11.20
CA ASP A 606 -19.84 -16.03 12.34
C ASP A 606 -19.25 -14.67 11.96
N LEU A 607 -19.05 -13.80 12.96
CA LEU A 607 -18.61 -12.40 12.81
C LEU A 607 -17.15 -12.22 12.40
N MET A 608 -16.61 -13.20 11.69
CA MET A 608 -15.18 -13.49 11.61
C MET A 608 -14.72 -13.88 10.20
N GLY A 609 -15.63 -14.19 9.28
CA GLY A 609 -15.25 -14.93 8.05
C GLY A 609 -14.69 -16.33 8.34
N ARG A 610 -14.78 -16.81 9.59
CA ARG A 610 -14.25 -18.11 10.02
C ARG A 610 -15.05 -19.23 9.40
N ILE A 611 -14.49 -19.76 8.32
CA ILE A 611 -15.02 -20.82 7.49
C ILE A 611 -14.61 -22.16 8.10
N PRO A 612 -15.53 -22.93 8.72
CA PRO A 612 -15.22 -24.27 9.17
C PRO A 612 -14.99 -25.16 7.95
N VAL A 613 -13.73 -25.43 7.63
CA VAL A 613 -13.33 -26.31 6.54
C VAL A 613 -13.91 -27.71 6.78
N THR A 614 -15.03 -28.00 6.11
CA THR A 614 -15.52 -29.37 5.98
C THR A 614 -14.47 -30.17 5.21
N ARG A 615 -14.04 -31.32 5.77
CA ARG A 615 -13.05 -32.20 5.15
C ARG A 615 -13.63 -32.88 3.90
N ALA A 616 -13.74 -32.13 2.80
CA ALA A 616 -14.44 -32.54 1.58
C ALA A 616 -13.67 -32.28 0.27
N ARG A 617 -12.53 -31.56 0.28
CA ARG A 617 -11.65 -31.37 -0.90
C ARG A 617 -10.16 -31.32 -0.53
N ALA A 618 -9.58 -32.50 -0.31
CA ALA A 618 -8.12 -32.69 -0.14
C ALA A 618 -7.72 -34.11 -0.58
N ALA A 619 -7.83 -34.41 -1.88
CA ALA A 619 -7.67 -35.77 -2.41
C ALA A 619 -7.07 -35.86 -3.83
N SER A 620 -6.28 -34.87 -4.27
CA SER A 620 -5.30 -35.01 -5.35
C SER A 620 -3.91 -35.20 -4.73
N LYS A 621 -3.12 -36.15 -5.24
CA LYS A 621 -1.93 -36.67 -4.55
C LYS A 621 -0.64 -36.03 -5.06
N ALA A 622 0.25 -35.69 -4.13
CA ALA A 622 1.69 -35.60 -4.35
C ALA A 622 2.40 -36.43 -3.27
N SER A 623 3.41 -37.22 -3.63
CA SER A 623 4.13 -38.11 -2.71
C SER A 623 5.40 -37.43 -2.17
N PRO A 624 5.76 -37.62 -0.89
CA PRO A 624 6.98 -37.05 -0.32
C PRO A 624 8.23 -37.85 -0.71
N LEU A 625 9.36 -37.16 -0.82
CA LEU A 625 10.71 -37.74 -0.84
C LEU A 625 11.47 -37.32 0.42
N ASP A 626 12.32 -38.23 0.93
CA ASP A 626 13.03 -38.10 2.20
C ASP A 626 14.44 -37.52 1.99
N LEU A 627 14.92 -36.71 2.95
CA LEU A 627 16.27 -36.12 2.94
C LEU A 627 16.85 -36.11 4.35
N SER A 628 17.84 -36.97 4.56
CA SER A 628 18.53 -37.11 5.84
C SER A 628 19.75 -36.18 5.95
N ARG A 629 19.79 -35.48 7.10
CA ARG A 629 20.93 -34.87 7.81
C ARG A 629 22.33 -35.05 7.17
N ASN A 630 23.11 -33.96 7.21
CA ASN A 630 24.20 -33.89 8.20
C ASN A 630 24.66 -32.47 8.52
N SER A 631 25.45 -32.33 9.59
CA SER A 631 25.81 -31.06 10.22
C SER A 631 27.19 -31.11 10.88
N SER A 632 27.99 -30.06 10.74
CA SER A 632 29.17 -29.79 11.58
C SER A 632 29.44 -28.29 11.67
N SER A 633 30.02 -27.83 12.79
CA SER A 633 30.15 -26.40 13.10
C SER A 633 31.20 -26.14 14.19
N ALA A 634 32.25 -25.37 13.89
CA ALA A 634 33.27 -24.84 14.82
C ALA A 634 34.22 -23.90 14.05
N GLN A 635 34.85 -22.86 14.62
CA GLN A 635 34.49 -21.97 15.76
C GLN A 635 35.36 -20.69 15.65
N LEU A 636 34.99 -19.59 16.34
CA LEU A 636 35.58 -18.24 16.18
C LEU A 636 36.36 -17.74 17.40
N SER A 637 37.39 -16.91 17.18
CA SER A 637 38.09 -16.05 18.16
C SER A 637 39.11 -15.14 17.45
N ALA A 638 39.44 -13.89 17.84
CA ALA A 638 38.69 -12.83 18.53
C ALA A 638 39.50 -11.50 18.47
N MET A 639 38.80 -10.34 18.40
CA MET A 639 39.30 -8.95 18.66
C MET A 639 40.34 -8.35 17.67
N GLY A 640 40.36 -7.03 17.40
CA GLY A 640 39.46 -5.94 17.82
C GLY A 640 39.94 -4.54 17.31
N GLU A 641 39.15 -3.48 17.60
CA GLU A 641 39.49 -2.02 17.46
C GLU A 641 39.63 -1.45 16.01
N THR A 642 39.33 -0.16 15.67
CA THR A 642 38.71 0.98 16.40
C THR A 642 38.19 2.12 15.44
N ILE A 643 37.04 2.74 15.78
CA ILE A 643 36.47 4.10 15.48
C ILE A 643 36.62 4.77 14.08
N ALA A 644 35.47 5.19 13.50
CA ALA A 644 35.17 6.57 13.01
C ALA A 644 33.68 6.70 12.56
N ALA A 645 33.06 7.89 12.64
CA ALA A 645 31.66 8.11 12.21
C ALA A 645 31.34 9.57 11.80
N HIS A 646 30.60 9.75 10.71
CA HIS A 646 29.93 10.99 10.29
C HIS A 646 28.58 10.64 9.60
N PRO A 647 27.51 11.46 9.75
CA PRO A 647 26.17 11.16 9.20
C PRO A 647 25.80 11.93 7.92
N SER A 648 24.70 11.49 7.28
CA SER A 648 23.78 12.20 6.35
C SER A 648 23.69 11.66 4.91
N TYR A 649 22.84 10.65 4.65
CA TYR A 649 22.46 10.27 3.26
C TYR A 649 20.98 9.89 3.10
N ALA A 650 20.50 10.07 1.87
CA ALA A 650 19.18 9.73 1.35
C ALA A 650 19.01 8.22 1.12
N ILE A 651 17.86 7.65 1.50
CA ILE A 651 17.51 6.21 1.41
C ILE A 651 16.01 6.09 1.10
N GLY A 652 15.61 5.07 0.32
CA GLY A 652 14.21 4.78 -0.03
C GLY A 652 13.50 3.84 0.95
N ALA A 653 12.19 3.64 0.77
CA ALA A 653 11.30 2.95 1.72
C ALA A 653 11.68 1.49 2.07
N ALA A 654 12.42 0.81 1.19
CA ALA A 654 12.58 -0.63 1.24
C ALA A 654 13.72 -1.12 2.18
N SER A 655 13.32 -1.68 3.32
CA SER A 655 13.89 -2.95 3.85
C SER A 655 15.19 -2.94 4.68
N LEU A 656 15.35 -2.08 5.70
CA LEU A 656 16.46 -2.22 6.66
C LEU A 656 16.44 -3.55 7.44
N ALA A 657 17.51 -4.34 7.32
CA ALA A 657 17.82 -5.46 8.22
C ALA A 657 19.35 -5.73 8.28
N LEU A 658 19.81 -6.33 9.39
CA LEU A 658 21.21 -6.37 9.85
C LEU A 658 22.22 -7.14 8.98
N VAL A 659 22.98 -6.42 8.14
CA VAL A 659 24.24 -6.94 7.58
C VAL A 659 25.40 -6.68 8.55
N VAL A 660 26.20 -7.73 8.82
CA VAL A 660 27.54 -7.63 9.42
C VAL A 660 28.55 -8.05 8.36
N PRO A 661 29.54 -7.22 8.00
CA PRO A 661 30.46 -7.53 6.90
C PRO A 661 31.49 -8.59 7.30
N VAL A 662 31.83 -9.46 6.34
CA VAL A 662 33.01 -10.33 6.38
C VAL A 662 33.73 -10.20 5.04
N GLN A 663 34.78 -9.39 4.99
CA GLN A 663 35.71 -9.38 3.86
C GLN A 663 36.83 -10.39 4.10
N GLY A 664 37.15 -11.18 3.07
CA GLY A 664 38.36 -11.99 3.00
C GLY A 664 39.20 -11.53 1.82
N ASN A 665 40.34 -10.89 2.08
CA ASN A 665 41.29 -10.50 1.04
C ASN A 665 42.31 -11.65 0.83
N GLY A 666 42.41 -12.17 -0.39
CA GLY A 666 43.33 -13.25 -0.76
C GLY A 666 44.07 -12.92 -2.04
N ALA A 667 45.37 -12.65 -1.95
CA ALA A 667 46.16 -12.13 -3.07
C ALA A 667 46.74 -13.24 -3.96
N ARG A 668 46.76 -12.96 -5.28
CA ARG A 668 47.65 -13.49 -6.35
C ARG A 668 48.21 -14.91 -6.20
N LEU A 669 47.87 -15.76 -7.16
CA LEU A 669 48.84 -16.64 -7.82
C LEU A 669 48.73 -16.52 -9.34
N THR A 670 49.87 -16.66 -10.03
CA THR A 670 50.01 -16.46 -11.48
C THR A 670 50.21 -17.77 -12.21
N SER A 671 49.53 -17.97 -13.34
CA SER A 671 49.96 -18.89 -14.40
C SER A 671 49.42 -18.46 -15.76
N SER A 672 50.06 -18.92 -16.84
CA SER A 672 49.86 -18.41 -18.21
C SER A 672 49.71 -19.52 -19.24
N SER A 673 48.60 -19.51 -19.98
CA SER A 673 48.45 -20.06 -21.34
C SER A 673 47.07 -19.63 -21.88
N SER A 674 46.86 -19.10 -23.09
CA SER A 674 47.47 -19.24 -24.43
C SER A 674 46.97 -20.44 -25.24
N ALA A 675 46.50 -20.14 -26.47
CA ALA A 675 46.02 -21.07 -27.51
C ALA A 675 44.66 -21.77 -27.24
N SER A 676 43.82 -22.08 -28.23
CA SER A 676 43.71 -21.56 -29.62
C SER A 676 42.45 -22.10 -30.33
N SER A 677 41.73 -21.21 -31.03
CA SER A 677 41.00 -21.43 -32.30
C SER A 677 40.67 -22.85 -32.83
N SER A 678 39.38 -23.12 -33.04
CA SER A 678 38.81 -23.56 -34.34
C SER A 678 37.28 -23.52 -34.22
N GLN A 679 36.56 -22.67 -34.96
CA GLN A 679 36.24 -22.81 -36.39
C GLN A 679 35.75 -24.20 -36.81
N ARG A 680 34.43 -24.32 -37.04
CA ARG A 680 33.94 -24.59 -38.40
C ARG A 680 32.47 -24.22 -38.56
N GLU A 681 32.19 -23.44 -39.60
CA GLU A 681 30.86 -23.32 -40.20
C GLU A 681 30.50 -24.63 -40.92
N PHE A 682 29.21 -24.89 -41.14
CA PHE A 682 28.69 -24.69 -42.50
C PHE A 682 27.16 -24.56 -42.54
N SER A 683 26.68 -23.89 -43.59
CA SER A 683 25.28 -23.50 -43.81
C SER A 683 24.48 -24.48 -44.66
N LYS A 684 23.13 -24.31 -44.62
CA LYS A 684 22.13 -24.33 -45.73
C LYS A 684 20.72 -24.35 -45.09
N SER A 685 19.77 -23.46 -45.41
CA SER A 685 18.98 -23.30 -46.67
C SER A 685 18.32 -24.62 -47.11
N ARG A 686 17.05 -24.75 -47.53
CA ARG A 686 15.96 -23.81 -47.90
C ARG A 686 14.62 -24.62 -47.75
N ASP A 687 13.39 -24.20 -48.03
CA ASP A 687 12.89 -23.11 -48.89
C ASP A 687 11.47 -22.58 -48.51
N GLU A 688 11.00 -21.60 -49.27
CA GLU A 688 9.65 -20.98 -49.37
C GLU A 688 8.44 -21.95 -49.45
N HIS A 689 7.23 -21.49 -49.06
CA HIS A 689 6.02 -21.53 -49.92
C HIS A 689 4.83 -20.66 -49.42
N SER A 690 4.06 -20.14 -50.37
CA SER A 690 2.78 -19.38 -50.24
C SER A 690 2.21 -19.17 -51.67
N PRO A 691 0.97 -18.69 -51.90
CA PRO A 691 -0.12 -18.35 -50.97
C PRO A 691 -1.44 -19.08 -51.30
N SER A 692 -2.54 -18.76 -50.61
CA SER A 692 -3.86 -18.65 -51.26
C SER A 692 -4.78 -17.69 -50.48
N SER A 693 -5.71 -17.04 -51.16
CA SER A 693 -6.60 -16.01 -50.59
C SER A 693 -8.06 -16.22 -51.03
N THR A 694 -8.99 -16.01 -50.09
CA THR A 694 -10.43 -15.90 -50.36
C THR A 694 -11.04 -14.91 -49.37
N SER A 695 -11.61 -13.82 -49.88
CA SER A 695 -12.37 -12.84 -49.10
C SER A 695 -13.86 -13.15 -49.14
N SER A 696 -14.57 -12.92 -48.03
CA SER A 696 -16.03 -12.79 -47.99
C SER A 696 -16.47 -11.88 -46.84
N THR A 697 -17.61 -11.23 -47.02
CA THR A 697 -17.97 -9.99 -46.32
C THR A 697 -18.90 -10.19 -45.12
N SER A 698 -18.61 -9.46 -44.03
CA SER A 698 -19.56 -8.79 -43.11
C SER A 698 -20.85 -9.50 -42.62
N SER A 699 -21.00 -9.64 -41.30
CA SER A 699 -22.25 -9.32 -40.59
C SER A 699 -22.08 -9.21 -39.06
N LEU A 700 -22.34 -8.04 -38.47
CA LEU A 700 -22.80 -7.89 -37.07
C LEU A 700 -24.25 -8.40 -36.99
N PRO A 701 -24.68 -9.08 -35.90
CA PRO A 701 -25.37 -8.40 -34.77
C PRO A 701 -25.30 -9.19 -33.42
N PRO A 702 -26.11 -8.90 -32.36
CA PRO A 702 -26.83 -7.67 -31.99
C PRO A 702 -26.47 -7.14 -30.57
N LEU A 703 -27.04 -5.97 -30.23
CA LEU A 703 -27.05 -5.36 -28.89
C LEU A 703 -28.29 -5.80 -28.06
N ALA A 704 -28.30 -5.51 -26.75
CA ALA A 704 -29.40 -5.62 -25.77
C ALA A 704 -29.70 -7.05 -25.23
N SER A 705 -30.30 -7.21 -24.03
CA SER A 705 -31.08 -6.27 -23.21
C SER A 705 -30.84 -6.34 -21.69
N GLN A 706 -31.06 -5.20 -21.00
CA GLN A 706 -31.11 -5.11 -19.54
C GLN A 706 -32.49 -5.53 -18.97
N PRO A 707 -32.55 -6.05 -17.72
CA PRO A 707 -33.77 -6.05 -16.91
C PRO A 707 -34.03 -4.68 -16.26
N ALA A 708 -35.26 -4.43 -15.80
CA ALA A 708 -35.75 -3.09 -15.49
C ALA A 708 -35.35 -2.52 -14.11
N CYS A 709 -35.39 -1.18 -14.03
CA CYS A 709 -35.23 -0.38 -12.81
C CYS A 709 -36.31 -0.67 -11.75
N TYR A 710 -35.92 -0.67 -10.48
CA TYR A 710 -36.81 -0.59 -9.31
C TYR A 710 -36.59 0.74 -8.56
N PRO A 711 -37.63 1.33 -7.93
CA PRO A 711 -37.47 2.53 -7.10
C PRO A 711 -36.51 2.31 -5.92
N PHE A 712 -35.77 3.36 -5.55
CA PHE A 712 -34.71 3.31 -4.56
C PHE A 712 -35.15 3.94 -3.22
N GLU A 713 -35.47 3.11 -2.24
CA GLU A 713 -35.61 3.52 -0.82
C GLU A 713 -34.41 2.98 0.00
N SER A 714 -34.00 3.75 1.01
CA SER A 714 -32.62 3.77 1.50
C SER A 714 -32.30 2.80 2.66
N GLU A 715 -32.65 1.51 2.53
CA GLU A 715 -32.50 0.52 3.63
C GLU A 715 -31.72 -0.77 3.28
N ARG A 716 -30.78 -0.74 2.32
CA ARG A 716 -29.93 -1.90 2.01
C ARG A 716 -28.57 -1.84 2.71
N ILE A 717 -28.52 -2.33 3.96
CA ILE A 717 -27.30 -2.38 4.78
C ILE A 717 -26.31 -3.41 4.20
N ILE A 718 -25.14 -2.94 3.77
CA ILE A 718 -24.01 -3.82 3.38
C ILE A 718 -23.54 -4.61 4.62
N SER A 719 -23.40 -5.93 4.46
CA SER A 719 -22.76 -6.79 5.45
C SER A 719 -21.32 -6.33 5.69
N LEU A 720 -21.03 -5.72 6.85
CA LEU A 720 -19.75 -5.02 7.06
C LEU A 720 -18.52 -5.91 6.91
N ASN A 721 -18.64 -7.22 7.13
CA ASN A 721 -17.55 -8.18 7.02
C ASN A 721 -17.31 -8.67 5.57
N ASP A 722 -18.19 -8.34 4.63
CA ASP A 722 -18.18 -8.85 3.25
C ASP A 722 -16.83 -8.60 2.55
N GLY A 723 -16.10 -9.68 2.26
CA GLY A 723 -14.73 -9.67 1.70
C GLY A 723 -13.67 -8.98 2.56
N ALA A 724 -13.99 -8.61 3.80
CA ALA A 724 -13.15 -7.72 4.63
C ALA A 724 -12.04 -8.48 5.37
N ARG A 725 -10.78 -8.12 5.09
CA ARG A 725 -9.59 -8.76 5.66
C ARG A 725 -9.10 -7.98 6.89
N ALA A 726 -8.98 -8.64 8.04
CA ALA A 726 -8.56 -8.04 9.32
C ALA A 726 -9.40 -6.83 9.83
N ILE A 727 -10.70 -6.76 9.50
CA ILE A 727 -11.59 -5.60 9.71
C ILE A 727 -11.49 -4.88 11.06
N ALA A 728 -11.38 -5.60 12.17
CA ALA A 728 -11.33 -5.01 13.50
C ALA A 728 -10.11 -4.11 13.77
N ALA A 729 -9.03 -4.21 12.97
CA ALA A 729 -7.86 -3.35 13.08
C ALA A 729 -8.06 -1.97 12.43
N PHE A 730 -8.68 -1.91 11.23
CA PHE A 730 -8.89 -0.65 10.51
C PHE A 730 -10.23 0.02 10.84
N CYS A 731 -11.30 -0.75 11.03
CA CYS A 731 -12.63 -0.28 11.42
C CYS A 731 -12.64 -0.03 12.94
N ARG A 732 -11.93 1.02 13.37
CA ARG A 732 -11.63 1.37 14.76
C ARG A 732 -12.28 2.72 15.15
N PRO A 733 -12.70 2.93 16.41
CA PRO A 733 -13.24 4.21 16.85
C PRO A 733 -12.18 5.32 16.87
N TYR A 734 -12.59 6.54 16.49
CA TYR A 734 -11.74 7.74 16.49
C TYR A 734 -12.60 9.02 16.55
N PRO A 735 -12.07 10.16 17.02
CA PRO A 735 -12.78 11.44 16.93
C PRO A 735 -12.68 11.99 15.50
N ILE A 736 -13.80 12.08 14.81
CA ILE A 736 -13.92 12.59 13.43
C ILE A 736 -13.73 14.11 13.42
N LEU A 737 -14.48 14.79 14.30
CA LEU A 737 -14.48 16.25 14.50
C LEU A 737 -14.40 16.53 16.00
N THR A 738 -13.52 17.45 16.40
CA THR A 738 -13.22 17.75 17.81
C THR A 738 -13.39 19.25 18.09
N VAL A 739 -14.22 19.60 19.06
CA VAL A 739 -14.25 20.94 19.67
C VAL A 739 -13.06 21.04 20.62
N GLY A 740 -11.95 21.64 20.17
CA GLY A 740 -10.67 21.72 20.90
C GLY A 740 -9.56 20.86 20.29
N THR A 741 -8.46 20.69 21.02
CA THR A 741 -7.24 20.02 20.53
C THR A 741 -7.18 18.55 20.98
N PRO A 742 -7.14 17.56 20.07
CA PRO A 742 -6.85 16.17 20.42
C PRO A 742 -5.48 16.02 21.09
N THR A 743 -5.42 15.51 22.33
CA THR A 743 -4.14 15.29 23.03
C THR A 743 -3.78 13.82 23.18
N ASN A 744 -4.77 12.92 23.27
CA ASN A 744 -4.54 11.50 23.44
C ASN A 744 -5.72 10.67 22.90
N ILE A 745 -5.44 9.71 22.03
CA ILE A 745 -6.42 8.77 21.47
C ILE A 745 -5.96 7.36 21.85
N ASN A 746 -6.82 6.54 22.44
CA ASN A 746 -6.46 5.15 22.73
C ASN A 746 -7.61 4.21 22.42
N PHE A 747 -7.30 3.11 21.74
CA PHE A 747 -8.23 2.02 21.46
C PHE A 747 -7.54 0.68 21.74
N ASP A 748 -8.14 -0.11 22.62
CA ASP A 748 -7.80 -1.53 22.78
C ASP A 748 -8.83 -2.40 22.05
N ILE A 749 -8.40 -2.93 20.92
CA ILE A 749 -9.09 -3.92 20.10
C ILE A 749 -9.53 -5.17 20.89
N ARG A 750 -8.82 -5.56 21.95
CA ARG A 750 -9.10 -6.79 22.73
C ARG A 750 -10.26 -6.63 23.69
N SER A 751 -10.39 -5.47 24.33
CA SER A 751 -11.50 -5.16 25.24
C SER A 751 -12.61 -4.28 24.64
N SER A 752 -12.47 -3.88 23.37
CA SER A 752 -13.34 -2.90 22.69
C SER A 752 -13.50 -1.61 23.51
N LYS A 753 -12.39 -1.15 24.10
CA LYS A 753 -12.34 0.06 24.93
C LYS A 753 -11.65 1.19 24.19
N PHE A 754 -12.36 2.31 24.08
CA PHE A 754 -11.86 3.55 23.53
C PHE A 754 -11.78 4.59 24.64
N SER A 755 -10.72 5.40 24.65
CA SER A 755 -10.65 6.60 25.48
C SER A 755 -10.01 7.74 24.69
N PHE A 756 -10.61 8.92 24.78
CA PHE A 756 -10.14 10.11 24.07
C PHE A 756 -10.06 11.29 25.05
N GLU A 757 -8.96 12.04 24.96
CA GLU A 757 -8.67 13.23 25.78
C GLU A 757 -8.46 14.44 24.86
N VAL A 758 -9.10 15.55 25.23
CA VAL A 758 -9.14 16.80 24.47
C VAL A 758 -8.79 17.98 25.39
N GLU A 759 -7.90 18.85 24.93
CA GLU A 759 -7.60 20.13 25.57
C GLU A 759 -8.52 21.22 24.99
N LEU A 760 -9.25 21.91 25.85
CA LEU A 760 -9.92 23.16 25.52
C LEU A 760 -9.11 24.31 26.11
N ASP A 761 -9.01 25.41 25.38
CA ASP A 761 -8.44 26.68 25.86
C ASP A 761 -9.53 27.77 25.72
N SER A 762 -9.57 28.77 26.61
CA SER A 762 -10.59 29.83 26.53
C SER A 762 -10.47 30.65 25.25
N ASP A 763 -9.24 30.78 24.76
CA ASP A 763 -8.85 31.71 23.70
C ASP A 763 -9.13 31.14 22.29
N ASP A 764 -9.63 29.89 22.23
CA ASP A 764 -9.97 29.16 20.99
C ASP A 764 -11.37 29.47 20.46
N PHE A 765 -12.19 30.15 21.26
CA PHE A 765 -13.63 30.28 21.06
C PHE A 765 -14.09 31.74 20.99
N THR A 766 -14.91 32.07 20.00
CA THR A 766 -15.66 33.34 19.98
C THR A 766 -16.99 33.20 20.72
N SER A 767 -17.54 34.32 21.18
CA SER A 767 -18.80 34.38 21.95
C SER A 767 -20.03 33.87 21.21
N ASP A 768 -19.98 33.89 19.88
CA ASP A 768 -21.16 33.80 19.01
C ASP A 768 -21.38 32.39 18.43
N GLN A 769 -20.52 31.44 18.78
CA GLN A 769 -20.65 30.05 18.33
C GLN A 769 -21.64 29.26 19.19
N GLY A 770 -22.59 28.57 18.53
CA GLY A 770 -23.59 27.72 19.18
C GLY A 770 -23.05 26.43 19.85
N GLU A 771 -23.96 25.54 20.23
CA GLU A 771 -23.61 24.26 20.86
C GLU A 771 -23.02 23.28 19.83
N LEU A 772 -21.68 23.31 19.67
CA LEU A 772 -20.95 22.41 18.78
C LEU A 772 -20.68 21.05 19.45
N ALA A 773 -20.76 19.98 18.66
CA ALA A 773 -20.42 18.63 19.08
C ALA A 773 -18.99 18.23 18.67
N THR A 774 -18.33 17.50 19.56
CA THR A 774 -17.28 16.54 19.17
C THR A 774 -17.95 15.27 18.68
N GLU A 775 -17.60 14.82 17.47
CA GLU A 775 -18.17 13.64 16.82
C GLU A 775 -17.15 12.50 16.83
N VAL A 776 -17.50 11.38 17.45
CA VAL A 776 -16.68 10.16 17.52
C VAL A 776 -17.31 9.08 16.65
N PHE A 777 -16.53 8.45 15.78
CA PHE A 777 -16.94 7.24 15.06
C PHE A 777 -16.95 6.05 16.03
N VAL A 778 -18.04 5.30 16.05
CA VAL A 778 -18.27 4.17 16.97
C VAL A 778 -18.72 2.94 16.17
N PRO A 779 -17.78 2.11 15.67
CA PRO A 779 -18.07 1.06 14.70
C PRO A 779 -18.89 -0.10 15.26
N LEU A 780 -19.89 -0.55 14.50
CA LEU A 780 -20.71 -1.74 14.78
C LEU A 780 -19.88 -3.01 14.99
N ILE A 781 -18.77 -3.14 14.25
CA ILE A 781 -17.74 -4.18 14.37
C ILE A 781 -17.26 -4.38 15.82
N HIS A 782 -17.21 -3.31 16.61
CA HIS A 782 -16.80 -3.34 18.02
C HIS A 782 -17.95 -3.13 19.01
N TYR A 783 -19.01 -2.43 18.62
CA TYR A 783 -19.98 -1.84 19.55
C TYR A 783 -21.44 -2.27 19.35
N ALA A 784 -21.78 -3.09 18.34
CA ALA A 784 -23.16 -3.50 18.09
C ALA A 784 -23.84 -4.20 19.28
N ALA A 785 -25.10 -3.86 19.54
CA ALA A 785 -25.95 -4.51 20.52
C ALA A 785 -26.27 -5.96 20.13
N TYR A 786 -26.36 -6.22 18.83
CA TYR A 786 -26.72 -7.50 18.21
C TYR A 786 -25.68 -7.95 17.17
N PRO A 787 -24.44 -8.25 17.59
CA PRO A 787 -23.32 -8.45 16.66
C PRO A 787 -23.64 -9.44 15.54
N SER A 788 -24.24 -10.60 15.88
CA SER A 788 -24.61 -11.65 14.91
C SER A 788 -25.45 -11.17 13.73
N ARG A 789 -26.24 -10.09 13.86
CA ARG A 789 -27.04 -9.54 12.76
C ARG A 789 -26.20 -8.73 11.76
N VAL A 790 -25.10 -8.11 12.20
CA VAL A 790 -24.22 -7.24 11.40
C VAL A 790 -23.57 -7.96 10.21
N SER A 791 -23.33 -9.28 10.30
CA SER A 791 -22.80 -10.10 9.20
C SER A 791 -23.84 -10.97 8.49
N GLN A 792 -25.09 -10.97 8.99
CA GLN A 792 -26.19 -11.84 8.54
C GLN A 792 -27.27 -11.07 7.76
N LEU A 793 -27.01 -9.81 7.40
CA LEU A 793 -27.80 -9.01 6.46
C LEU A 793 -27.58 -9.45 4.99
N ILE A 794 -27.85 -10.73 4.73
CA ILE A 794 -28.48 -11.16 3.49
C ILE A 794 -29.73 -11.92 3.90
N LYS A 795 -30.85 -11.22 3.93
CA LYS A 795 -32.18 -11.79 3.85
C LYS A 795 -32.98 -10.97 2.86
N ASN A 796 -33.36 -11.63 1.77
CA ASN A 796 -34.29 -11.07 0.83
C ASN A 796 -35.67 -11.03 1.49
N ASP A 797 -36.33 -9.87 1.48
CA ASP A 797 -37.76 -9.76 1.77
C ASP A 797 -38.63 -10.06 0.53
N ASP A 798 -38.10 -10.83 -0.44
CA ASP A 798 -38.80 -11.37 -1.63
C ASP A 798 -39.99 -12.31 -1.30
N ASN A 799 -40.37 -12.45 -0.03
CA ASN A 799 -41.59 -13.11 0.43
C ASN A 799 -42.70 -12.12 0.85
N ALA A 800 -42.45 -10.80 0.83
CA ALA A 800 -43.42 -9.75 1.07
C ALA A 800 -43.66 -8.98 -0.25
N LEU A 801 -44.81 -9.25 -0.89
CA LEU A 801 -45.04 -9.08 -2.34
C LEU A 801 -44.11 -10.01 -3.16
N VAL A 802 -44.51 -10.59 -4.30
CA VAL A 802 -45.54 -10.17 -5.24
C VAL A 802 -46.50 -11.32 -5.56
N LYS A 803 -47.80 -11.15 -5.26
CA LYS A 803 -48.88 -12.07 -5.67
C LYS A 803 -49.38 -11.69 -7.07
N LEU A 804 -48.51 -11.78 -8.07
CA LEU A 804 -48.80 -11.43 -9.47
C LEU A 804 -48.18 -12.49 -10.39
N THR A 805 -48.94 -12.91 -11.40
CA THR A 805 -48.73 -14.17 -12.13
C THR A 805 -47.40 -14.24 -12.88
N THR A 806 -46.60 -15.26 -12.59
CA THR A 806 -45.43 -15.65 -13.40
C THR A 806 -45.87 -16.08 -14.80
N PRO A 807 -45.38 -15.46 -15.89
CA PRO A 807 -45.52 -16.01 -17.23
C PRO A 807 -44.58 -17.22 -17.35
N THR A 808 -45.13 -18.44 -17.50
CA THR A 808 -44.31 -19.64 -17.67
C THR A 808 -43.71 -19.71 -19.08
N ALA A 809 -42.51 -20.31 -19.17
CA ALA A 809 -41.75 -20.41 -20.42
C ALA A 809 -42.44 -21.36 -21.43
N ALA A 810 -43.29 -20.80 -22.29
CA ALA A 810 -44.02 -21.55 -23.31
C ALA A 810 -44.28 -20.72 -24.59
N ASN A 811 -43.22 -20.37 -25.33
CA ASN A 811 -43.38 -19.88 -26.71
C ASN A 811 -42.19 -20.08 -27.67
N TYR A 812 -41.29 -21.05 -27.41
CA TYR A 812 -40.27 -21.48 -28.38
C TYR A 812 -40.05 -23.02 -28.37
N ALA A 813 -41.10 -23.78 -28.70
CA ALA A 813 -41.03 -25.13 -29.28
C ALA A 813 -42.43 -25.57 -29.74
N VAL A 814 -42.58 -25.95 -31.02
CA VAL A 814 -43.83 -26.53 -31.57
C VAL A 814 -43.53 -27.91 -32.18
N TYR A 815 -44.50 -28.83 -32.09
CA TYR A 815 -44.51 -30.26 -32.50
C TYR A 815 -43.86 -31.23 -31.47
N HIS A 816 -44.58 -32.03 -30.68
CA HIS A 816 -45.69 -32.94 -31.06
C HIS A 816 -46.55 -33.45 -29.85
N SER A 817 -47.55 -34.30 -30.15
CA SER A 817 -48.30 -35.22 -29.26
C SER A 817 -49.19 -34.68 -28.12
N LYS A 818 -50.39 -34.23 -28.52
CA LYS A 818 -51.72 -34.49 -27.88
C LYS A 818 -51.77 -35.08 -26.45
N ARG A 819 -52.39 -34.35 -25.51
CA ARG A 819 -53.53 -34.82 -24.68
C ARG A 819 -54.30 -33.67 -24.01
N THR A 820 -55.57 -33.91 -23.69
CA THR A 820 -56.54 -32.93 -23.16
C THR A 820 -56.59 -32.88 -21.62
N PRO A 821 -57.00 -31.75 -21.00
CA PRO A 821 -57.11 -31.59 -19.55
C PRO A 821 -58.51 -31.89 -18.99
N PRO A 822 -58.65 -32.18 -17.68
CA PRO A 822 -59.91 -32.10 -16.93
C PRO A 822 -60.16 -30.68 -16.35
N ALA A 823 -61.39 -30.44 -15.87
CA ALA A 823 -61.90 -29.13 -15.47
C ALA A 823 -61.93 -28.90 -13.93
N PRO A 824 -62.14 -27.65 -13.46
CA PRO A 824 -62.04 -27.27 -12.03
C PRO A 824 -63.35 -27.37 -11.25
N THR A 825 -63.25 -27.30 -9.91
CA THR A 825 -64.39 -27.11 -8.99
C THR A 825 -64.12 -25.96 -8.01
N LYS A 826 -65.14 -25.11 -7.79
CA LYS A 826 -65.12 -24.03 -6.80
C LYS A 826 -65.36 -24.54 -5.37
N HIS A 827 -65.07 -23.73 -4.35
CA HIS A 827 -66.14 -23.08 -3.56
C HIS A 827 -65.61 -21.85 -2.79
N GLU A 828 -66.54 -21.04 -2.28
CA GLU A 828 -66.34 -19.69 -1.75
C GLU A 828 -66.62 -19.61 -0.23
N ASP A 829 -66.20 -18.50 0.38
CA ASP A 829 -66.64 -17.88 1.65
C ASP A 829 -66.48 -18.57 3.03
N ALA A 830 -65.61 -17.96 3.84
CA ALA A 830 -65.75 -17.82 5.30
C ALA A 830 -64.87 -16.62 5.78
N SER A 831 -65.46 -15.44 5.96
CA SER A 831 -64.72 -14.16 6.06
C SER A 831 -64.95 -13.34 7.34
N ASP A 832 -65.20 -13.99 8.49
CA ASP A 832 -65.51 -13.32 9.76
C ASP A 832 -64.56 -13.67 10.95
N GLU A 833 -63.54 -14.52 10.77
CA GLU A 833 -62.55 -14.84 11.83
C GLU A 833 -61.23 -14.03 11.78
N LEU A 834 -61.05 -13.16 10.79
CA LEU A 834 -59.74 -12.55 10.49
C LEU A 834 -59.36 -11.39 11.43
N ASP A 835 -60.29 -10.48 11.72
CA ASP A 835 -59.95 -9.21 12.40
C ASP A 835 -59.53 -9.40 13.87
N ALA A 836 -60.14 -10.35 14.58
CA ALA A 836 -59.77 -10.67 15.96
C ALA A 836 -58.36 -11.27 16.07
N ARG A 837 -57.89 -11.98 15.04
CA ARG A 837 -56.54 -12.55 14.97
C ARG A 837 -55.49 -11.55 14.47
N GLY A 838 -55.87 -10.64 13.58
CA GLY A 838 -54.99 -9.56 13.10
C GLY A 838 -54.40 -8.73 14.24
N ALA A 839 -55.27 -8.28 15.17
CA ALA A 839 -54.85 -7.45 16.30
C ALA A 839 -53.87 -8.15 17.27
N GLN A 840 -54.08 -9.43 17.59
CA GLN A 840 -53.18 -10.18 18.49
C GLN A 840 -51.88 -10.63 17.80
N LEU A 841 -51.88 -10.85 16.48
CA LEU A 841 -50.66 -11.20 15.75
C LEU A 841 -49.76 -9.98 15.56
N ALA A 842 -50.33 -8.79 15.34
CA ALA A 842 -49.60 -7.52 15.24
C ALA A 842 -48.79 -7.19 16.50
N SER A 843 -49.32 -7.48 17.71
CA SER A 843 -48.57 -7.33 18.97
C SER A 843 -47.61 -8.48 19.29
N SER A 844 -47.58 -9.54 18.46
CA SER A 844 -46.75 -10.73 18.65
C SER A 844 -45.55 -10.80 17.70
N LEU A 845 -45.54 -9.99 16.63
CA LEU A 845 -44.34 -9.70 15.84
C LEU A 845 -43.47 -8.69 16.60
N THR A 846 -42.86 -9.14 17.69
CA THR A 846 -41.87 -8.36 18.44
C THR A 846 -40.78 -7.84 17.51
N GLU A 847 -40.48 -6.55 17.64
CA GLU A 847 -39.45 -5.79 16.92
C GLU A 847 -38.28 -6.67 16.43
N LEU A 848 -38.06 -6.70 15.11
CA LEU A 848 -36.86 -7.32 14.54
C LEU A 848 -35.64 -6.49 14.96
N GLU A 849 -35.06 -6.84 16.12
CA GLU A 849 -34.02 -6.06 16.80
C GLU A 849 -32.98 -5.48 15.83
N ASP A 850 -32.90 -4.16 15.79
CA ASP A 850 -32.16 -3.42 14.78
C ASP A 850 -30.64 -3.76 14.81
N PRO A 851 -30.06 -4.23 13.68
CA PRO A 851 -28.62 -4.48 13.57
C PRO A 851 -27.75 -3.21 13.72
N SER A 852 -28.29 -2.01 13.47
CA SER A 852 -27.59 -0.72 13.62
C SER A 852 -27.45 -0.26 15.07
N LYS A 853 -28.23 -0.86 15.99
CA LYS A 853 -28.26 -0.47 17.40
C LYS A 853 -26.93 -0.74 18.10
N LEU A 854 -26.33 0.29 18.69
CA LEU A 854 -25.13 0.19 19.52
C LEU A 854 -25.47 -0.20 20.98
N ALA A 855 -24.53 -0.85 21.68
CA ALA A 855 -24.60 -1.13 23.12
C ALA A 855 -23.44 -0.45 23.85
N LEU A 856 -23.53 0.87 24.00
CA LEU A 856 -22.47 1.70 24.56
C LEU A 856 -22.65 1.93 26.06
N LYS A 857 -21.57 1.71 26.81
CA LYS A 857 -21.38 2.26 28.14
C LYS A 857 -20.36 3.39 28.04
N VAL A 858 -20.86 4.62 28.10
CA VAL A 858 -20.07 5.85 27.93
C VAL A 858 -19.87 6.52 29.28
N LYS A 859 -18.66 7.02 29.53
CA LYS A 859 -18.38 7.99 30.60
C LYS A 859 -17.80 9.24 29.99
N VAL A 860 -18.22 10.40 30.45
CA VAL A 860 -17.66 11.71 30.08
C VAL A 860 -17.24 12.46 31.34
N SER A 861 -16.15 13.23 31.28
CA SER A 861 -15.71 14.06 32.41
C SER A 861 -16.63 15.26 32.65
N ALA A 862 -17.33 15.73 31.61
CA ALA A 862 -18.32 16.80 31.65
C ALA A 862 -19.31 16.67 30.49
N GLY A 863 -20.47 17.34 30.63
CA GLY A 863 -21.42 17.53 29.53
C GLY A 863 -22.38 16.34 29.28
N ARG A 864 -22.92 16.29 28.06
CA ARG A 864 -23.95 15.36 27.59
C ARG A 864 -23.51 14.65 26.31
N TRP A 865 -24.05 13.48 26.02
CA TRP A 865 -23.79 12.78 24.75
C TRP A 865 -25.07 12.13 24.21
N GLU A 866 -25.07 11.90 22.90
CA GLU A 866 -26.14 11.26 22.12
C GLU A 866 -25.54 10.45 20.97
N THR A 867 -26.32 9.58 20.33
CA THR A 867 -25.83 8.70 19.25
C THR A 867 -26.74 8.70 18.04
N GLU A 868 -26.15 8.69 16.86
CA GLU A 868 -26.82 8.68 15.55
C GLU A 868 -26.10 7.67 14.64
N GLY A 869 -26.69 6.50 14.44
CA GLY A 869 -26.06 5.37 13.75
C GLY A 869 -24.70 5.03 14.38
N GLN A 870 -23.63 5.07 13.57
CA GLN A 870 -22.24 4.83 14.01
C GLN A 870 -21.51 6.11 14.49
N ARG A 871 -22.22 7.19 14.84
CA ARG A 871 -21.63 8.38 15.45
C ARG A 871 -22.11 8.57 16.89
N LEU A 872 -21.20 8.99 17.77
CA LEU A 872 -21.51 9.57 19.06
C LEU A 872 -21.19 11.06 19.02
N LYS A 873 -22.15 11.91 19.39
CA LYS A 873 -21.97 13.35 19.57
C LYS A 873 -21.77 13.63 21.05
N TRP A 874 -20.71 14.33 21.42
CA TRP A 874 -20.39 14.74 22.79
C TRP A 874 -20.34 16.27 22.85
N TYR A 875 -21.18 16.82 23.72
CA TYR A 875 -21.32 18.26 23.98
C TYR A 875 -20.86 18.57 25.40
N TYR A 876 -20.09 19.64 25.60
CA TYR A 876 -19.50 19.97 26.88
C TYR A 876 -19.31 21.48 27.07
N PRO A 877 -19.28 21.97 28.33
CA PRO A 877 -19.05 23.38 28.60
C PRO A 877 -17.65 23.83 28.15
N ARG A 878 -17.59 24.99 27.51
CA ARG A 878 -16.34 25.67 27.16
C ARG A 878 -15.74 26.33 28.43
N PRO A 879 -14.41 26.35 28.62
CA PRO A 879 -13.79 27.04 29.75
C PRO A 879 -13.98 28.56 29.62
N THR A 880 -14.26 29.24 30.73
CA THR A 880 -14.37 30.71 30.78
C THR A 880 -13.02 31.41 30.94
N GLN A 881 -11.98 30.68 31.37
CA GLN A 881 -10.61 31.17 31.47
C GLN A 881 -9.62 30.01 31.45
N GLY A 882 -8.62 30.10 30.58
CA GLY A 882 -7.50 29.16 30.48
C GLY A 882 -7.92 27.75 30.04
N LYS A 883 -7.04 26.79 30.34
CA LYS A 883 -7.12 25.44 29.80
C LYS A 883 -7.86 24.45 30.70
N VAL A 884 -8.67 23.58 30.10
CA VAL A 884 -9.27 22.41 30.75
C VAL A 884 -9.10 21.16 29.90
N MET A 885 -8.70 20.07 30.55
CA MET A 885 -8.68 18.73 29.95
C MET A 885 -10.01 18.04 30.16
N LEU A 886 -10.64 17.59 29.07
CA LEU A 886 -11.81 16.72 29.12
C LEU A 886 -11.49 15.32 28.59
N LYS A 887 -12.24 14.32 29.06
CA LYS A 887 -12.07 12.91 28.69
C LYS A 887 -13.40 12.23 28.44
N ILE A 888 -13.45 11.37 27.42
CA ILE A 888 -14.51 10.39 27.19
C ILE A 888 -13.92 8.96 27.22
N GLU A 889 -14.66 8.02 27.79
CA GLU A 889 -14.40 6.58 27.75
C GLU A 889 -15.63 5.86 27.17
N ILE A 890 -15.43 5.00 26.18
CA ILE A 890 -16.48 4.20 25.54
C ILE A 890 -16.08 2.72 25.63
N GLU A 891 -16.90 1.92 26.32
CA GLU A 891 -16.79 0.45 26.34
C GLU A 891 -18.12 -0.19 25.93
N ARG A 892 -18.09 -1.38 25.34
CA ARG A 892 -19.33 -2.10 25.00
C ARG A 892 -19.95 -2.73 26.25
N GLU A 893 -21.23 -2.47 26.51
CA GLU A 893 -21.94 -2.91 27.74
C GLU A 893 -21.78 -4.40 28.04
N LYS A 894 -21.97 -5.23 27.00
CA LYS A 894 -21.93 -6.69 27.05
C LYS A 894 -20.50 -7.24 26.84
N GLY A 895 -19.48 -6.43 27.15
CA GLY A 895 -18.06 -6.71 26.89
C GLY A 895 -17.69 -6.64 25.40
N ALA A 896 -16.40 -6.83 25.11
CA ALA A 896 -15.89 -7.02 23.75
C ALA A 896 -16.64 -8.16 23.04
N ILE A 897 -16.79 -8.05 21.72
CA ILE A 897 -17.40 -9.11 20.92
C ILE A 897 -16.44 -10.33 20.94
N PRO A 898 -16.80 -11.49 21.55
CA PRO A 898 -15.80 -12.48 22.04
C PRO A 898 -15.02 -13.28 20.99
N LYS A 899 -14.99 -12.83 19.75
CA LYS A 899 -14.59 -13.62 18.58
C LYS A 899 -13.40 -13.04 17.83
N TRP A 900 -13.11 -11.75 18.02
CA TRP A 900 -11.87 -11.11 17.56
C TRP A 900 -10.61 -11.79 18.12
N PHE A 901 -10.71 -12.51 19.25
CA PHE A 901 -9.59 -13.21 19.89
C PHE A 901 -9.92 -14.65 20.24
N CYS A 902 -9.20 -15.59 19.62
CA CYS A 902 -9.28 -17.01 19.92
C CYS A 902 -8.15 -17.44 20.85
N ASP A 903 -8.34 -17.28 22.16
CA ASP A 903 -7.34 -17.64 23.20
C ASP A 903 -6.92 -19.13 23.21
N ARG A 904 -7.56 -19.98 22.40
CA ARG A 904 -7.24 -21.40 22.25
C ARG A 904 -6.01 -21.70 21.36
N CYS A 905 -5.17 -20.70 21.08
CA CYS A 905 -3.84 -20.91 20.49
C CYS A 905 -2.73 -21.11 21.54
N VAL A 906 -3.07 -21.25 22.83
CA VAL A 906 -2.18 -21.90 23.81
C VAL A 906 -2.37 -23.41 23.75
N THR A 907 -1.33 -24.14 23.34
CA THR A 907 -1.32 -25.61 23.34
C THR A 907 -1.25 -26.16 24.77
N TYR A 908 -2.40 -26.36 25.40
CA TYR A 908 -2.48 -27.14 26.64
C TYR A 908 -2.45 -28.64 26.34
N PRO A 909 -1.57 -29.42 26.99
CA PRO A 909 -1.58 -30.88 26.88
C PRO A 909 -2.83 -31.46 27.56
N THR A 910 -3.34 -32.56 27.03
CA THR A 910 -4.58 -33.19 27.50
C THR A 910 -4.43 -33.86 28.87
N SER A 911 -5.13 -33.34 29.87
CA SER A 911 -5.58 -34.13 31.02
C SER A 911 -6.95 -33.64 31.49
N LEU A 912 -7.83 -34.59 31.83
CA LEU A 912 -9.19 -34.31 32.32
C LEU A 912 -9.15 -34.07 33.84
N PRO A 913 -9.89 -33.07 34.38
CA PRO A 913 -10.04 -32.90 35.81
C PRO A 913 -11.01 -33.95 36.37
N CYS A 914 -10.50 -34.92 37.12
CA CYS A 914 -11.35 -35.78 37.96
C CYS A 914 -11.67 -35.08 39.29
N THR A 915 -12.90 -35.26 39.79
CA THR A 915 -13.46 -34.42 40.87
C THR A 915 -12.88 -34.70 42.26
N HIS A 916 -12.66 -33.63 43.03
CA HIS A 916 -12.33 -33.71 44.46
C HIS A 916 -13.49 -34.28 45.29
N THR A 917 -13.22 -35.32 46.09
CA THR A 917 -13.78 -35.48 47.44
C THR A 917 -12.87 -36.29 48.36
N GLY A 918 -12.56 -35.78 49.55
CA GLY A 918 -12.41 -36.64 50.74
C GLY A 918 -11.01 -36.93 51.32
N ARG A 919 -10.83 -36.41 52.55
CA ARG A 919 -9.99 -36.91 53.66
C ARG A 919 -8.45 -36.75 53.64
N ARG A 920 -7.96 -36.34 54.81
CA ARG A 920 -6.55 -36.41 55.27
C ARG A 920 -6.20 -37.85 55.69
N ILE A 921 -4.90 -38.18 55.69
CA ILE A 921 -4.21 -38.97 56.73
C ILE A 921 -2.70 -38.66 56.67
N ASN A 922 -1.98 -38.92 57.76
CA ASN A 922 -0.57 -38.57 57.99
C ASN A 922 0.36 -39.82 57.98
N ALA A 923 1.65 -39.60 58.25
CA ALA A 923 2.77 -40.56 58.31
C ALA A 923 3.36 -40.94 56.93
N GLN A 924 4.65 -40.75 56.63
CA GLN A 924 5.89 -41.23 57.30
C GLN A 924 6.10 -42.75 57.19
N HIS A 925 6.83 -43.21 56.17
CA HIS A 925 8.15 -43.88 56.33
C HIS A 925 8.75 -44.27 54.96
N ALA A 926 10.09 -44.26 54.89
CA ALA A 926 10.90 -44.98 53.90
C ALA A 926 11.33 -46.34 54.54
N PRO A 927 11.90 -47.37 53.85
CA PRO A 927 12.98 -47.20 52.86
C PRO A 927 13.16 -48.31 51.77
N THR A 928 14.33 -48.26 51.10
CA THR A 928 15.14 -49.33 50.47
C THR A 928 14.75 -50.00 49.12
N PHE A 929 15.61 -49.69 48.12
CA PHE A 929 16.26 -50.57 47.12
C PHE A 929 15.47 -51.39 46.07
N GLY A 930 15.73 -51.07 44.80
CA GLY A 930 15.58 -51.95 43.62
C GLY A 930 16.30 -51.33 42.41
N ARG A 931 17.10 -52.09 41.65
CA ARG A 931 17.86 -51.61 40.46
C ARG A 931 17.11 -51.97 39.17
N THR A 932 17.07 -51.07 38.16
CA THR A 932 17.87 -51.18 36.91
C THR A 932 17.63 -50.05 35.88
N ALA A 933 18.70 -49.76 35.12
CA ALA A 933 18.76 -49.30 33.71
C ALA A 933 18.04 -48.03 33.17
N SER A 934 18.89 -47.10 32.70
CA SER A 934 18.73 -46.16 31.56
C SER A 934 17.60 -45.11 31.53
N ALA A 935 18.01 -43.84 31.37
CA ALA A 935 17.12 -42.70 31.11
C ALA A 935 17.68 -41.84 29.97
N GLN A 936 16.84 -41.43 29.00
CA GLN A 936 17.30 -40.59 27.87
C GLN A 936 16.28 -39.57 27.32
N THR A 937 15.31 -39.09 28.12
CA THR A 937 14.27 -38.15 27.64
C THR A 937 14.03 -36.93 28.53
N PHE A 938 15.04 -36.45 29.29
CA PHE A 938 14.88 -35.28 30.19
C PHE A 938 15.88 -34.13 29.97
N GLY A 939 16.64 -34.14 28.86
CA GLY A 939 17.77 -33.22 28.65
C GLY A 939 17.47 -31.89 27.91
N ARG A 940 16.25 -31.65 27.41
CA ARG A 940 15.96 -30.51 26.50
C ARG A 940 15.21 -29.32 27.11
N VAL A 941 14.40 -29.51 28.17
CA VAL A 941 13.59 -28.41 28.75
C VAL A 941 14.43 -27.47 29.62
N LEU A 942 15.38 -28.01 30.40
CA LEU A 942 16.17 -27.23 31.37
C LEU A 942 17.14 -26.20 30.76
N ARG A 943 17.50 -26.31 29.47
CA ARG A 943 18.43 -25.36 28.83
C ARG A 943 17.80 -24.01 28.49
N SER A 944 16.48 -23.95 28.29
CA SER A 944 15.79 -22.68 28.01
C SER A 944 15.67 -21.82 29.27
N VAL A 945 15.35 -22.43 30.41
CA VAL A 945 15.16 -21.72 31.69
C VAL A 945 16.49 -21.15 32.23
N ALA A 946 17.59 -21.87 32.02
CA ALA A 946 18.92 -21.43 32.44
C ALA A 946 19.38 -20.14 31.74
N TRP A 947 19.07 -19.96 30.45
CA TRP A 947 19.43 -18.76 29.69
C TRP A 947 18.70 -17.52 30.21
N SER A 948 17.39 -17.62 30.50
CA SER A 948 16.62 -16.52 31.09
C SER A 948 17.20 -16.03 32.42
N ALA A 949 17.66 -16.94 33.28
CA ALA A 949 18.30 -16.59 34.55
C ALA A 949 19.66 -15.86 34.35
N ILE A 950 20.46 -16.29 33.38
CA ILE A 950 21.77 -15.68 33.07
C ILE A 950 21.59 -14.26 32.50
N CYS A 951 20.63 -14.04 31.60
CA CYS A 951 20.33 -12.70 31.07
C CYS A 951 19.89 -11.72 32.17
N VAL A 952 19.01 -12.15 33.09
CA VAL A 952 18.58 -11.32 34.23
C VAL A 952 19.76 -11.01 35.19
N GLY A 953 20.63 -11.99 35.45
CA GLY A 953 21.83 -11.80 36.28
C GLY A 953 22.83 -10.79 35.69
N LEU A 954 23.07 -10.85 34.38
CA LEU A 954 23.97 -9.91 33.69
C LEU A 954 23.43 -8.47 33.71
N VAL A 955 22.13 -8.27 33.44
CA VAL A 955 21.49 -6.94 33.51
C VAL A 955 21.57 -6.36 34.92
N TRP A 956 21.32 -7.16 35.96
CA TRP A 956 21.43 -6.69 37.35
C TRP A 956 22.88 -6.38 37.75
N THR A 957 23.85 -7.14 37.25
CA THR A 957 25.28 -6.90 37.54
C THR A 957 25.76 -5.60 36.91
N LEU A 958 25.41 -5.34 35.64
CA LEU A 958 25.76 -4.09 34.93
C LEU A 958 25.11 -2.86 35.56
N TYR A 959 23.86 -2.96 36.01
CA TYR A 959 23.17 -1.87 36.71
C TYR A 959 23.87 -1.47 38.03
N ARG A 960 24.67 -2.37 38.62
CA ARG A 960 25.41 -2.13 39.87
C ARG A 960 26.84 -1.61 39.67
N CYS A 961 27.24 -1.31 38.44
CA CYS A 961 28.52 -0.69 38.10
C CYS A 961 28.38 0.76 37.60
N PHE A 962 27.16 1.32 37.58
CA PHE A 962 26.83 2.66 37.10
C PHE A 962 25.93 3.46 38.08
N VAL A 963 25.98 3.10 39.37
CA VAL A 963 25.37 3.82 40.51
C VAL A 963 26.36 3.81 41.67
#